data_AF-A0A241W152-F1
#
_entry.id   AF-A0A241W152-F1
#
_cell.length_a   1.000
_cell.length_b   1.000
_cell.length_c   1.000
_cell.angle_alpha   90.00
_cell.angle_beta   90.00
_cell.angle_gamma   90.00
#
_symmetry.space_group_name_H-M   'P 1'
#
loop_
_entity.id
_entity.type
_entity.pdbx_description
1 polymer ?
#
loop_
_entity_poly.entity_id
_entity_poly.type
_entity_poly.pdbx_seq_one_letter_code
_entity_poly.pdbx_strand_id
1 'polypeptide(L)'
;MKNYKKGILTLTILSAMSLMAADDKTIYVNTFDDEDGENTSKCSLREAVTAASTHKSYGGCATGQTYTTVTNVIQLEAGEYKLNKELQPLTAIVIQGKAPVDYSRPDVLTNAYPAQTDLKTVINGQGKSRIINTTSTDKPSLALNNLLLKDGYSSTLGGALYLGGATTLTNVSIQNAKAQVGGAIYLNDVSSSLTITSGNYQQNDAVQGSIFAMTCSDNLIDTTRNVTVESASFLNNGSANSQSAFSFCGQPTASFTANTITNNSVNLNTGSLIQFSSKTPQGKTYLSKTSSLTLLSNTIVSNSAWATLLYNSFGTKVLSNNILAFNGAGKSCRYADGDVADVKTTNFGLTNNALVLTAGDDQCDLPTEVVKAIKDTTLDLSGVAFSTVLSTLQNPSEYTSYMYMYFPKDNGTKTDLVDTASMACSARDQRGVSRTASINSTGQTETSNTCDIGATEVLRLTAGNLTAVNQSIVTILGGYQKQYDTFKSLIENKDTNPDFLPYYRAQEMTYDNNLKYTKSDQKYRTVFVDPFATNLPDETVLANGGREIKHLSTDNYDVTVSKLGTGKLDANNQFLGKDDANLRCEWDANLKKILVYRVDDAVTPTGDYEFCSYTLTLKNSNPVKSSSAYVVTNFINIDPIANDVSYTIQHGGSQKIDVNLLENANDDGDGLTSALVTKPNKSKFYLDESGQDLAIRITSVPDPVSVTADRSGPCPGDDKKLTCYGGKIHIQLKNTLDPFGYKFKYVVYDADSLVSNEATVTLNNTDSSPSSVRESGGGSFEWFSIFGLFGLLGLRLRKQKMG
;
A
#
# COMPACT_ATOMS: atom_id res chain seq x y z
N MET A 1 -8.04 11.18 9.74
CA MET A 1 -7.11 11.75 8.72
C MET A 1 -5.87 10.88 8.43
N LYS A 2 -5.97 9.55 8.34
CA LYS A 2 -4.83 8.67 7.99
C LYS A 2 -4.83 8.15 6.54
N ASN A 3 -5.92 8.30 5.79
CA ASN A 3 -6.12 7.59 4.51
C ASN A 3 -6.12 8.45 3.23
N TYR A 4 -6.06 9.79 3.32
CA TYR A 4 -5.84 10.65 2.15
C TYR A 4 -4.40 10.61 1.60
N LYS A 5 -3.52 9.81 2.21
CA LYS A 5 -2.14 9.60 1.74
C LYS A 5 -2.02 8.62 0.57
N LYS A 6 -3.08 7.88 0.20
CA LYS A 6 -2.99 6.91 -0.90
C LYS A 6 -2.81 7.57 -2.27
N GLY A 7 -3.47 8.71 -2.55
CA GLY A 7 -3.29 9.45 -3.82
C GLY A 7 -1.97 10.23 -3.89
N ILE A 8 -1.49 10.71 -2.74
CA ILE A 8 -0.22 11.48 -2.67
C ILE A 8 0.98 10.55 -2.82
N LEU A 9 0.93 9.30 -2.33
CA LEU A 9 2.04 8.35 -2.45
C LEU A 9 2.33 7.98 -3.92
N THR A 10 1.28 7.78 -4.72
CA THR A 10 1.41 7.45 -6.16
C THR A 10 1.94 8.65 -6.97
N LEU A 11 1.50 9.87 -6.63
CA LEU A 11 2.02 11.09 -7.23
C LEU A 11 3.50 11.34 -6.87
N THR A 12 3.94 11.01 -5.66
CA THR A 12 5.37 11.14 -5.28
C THR A 12 6.29 10.14 -5.98
N ILE A 13 5.80 8.96 -6.38
CA ILE A 13 6.57 7.99 -7.16
C ILE A 13 6.67 8.42 -8.63
N LEU A 14 5.63 9.08 -9.17
CA LEU A 14 5.61 9.59 -10.55
C LEU A 14 6.29 10.95 -10.72
N SER A 15 6.23 11.85 -9.73
CA SER A 15 6.96 13.14 -9.76
C SER A 15 8.46 12.98 -9.57
N ALA A 16 8.93 11.81 -9.11
CA ALA A 16 10.35 11.47 -9.10
C ALA A 16 10.86 11.07 -10.50
N MET A 17 9.98 10.65 -11.42
CA MET A 17 10.39 10.22 -12.77
C MET A 17 10.43 11.36 -13.80
N SER A 18 9.86 12.53 -13.52
CA SER A 18 9.81 13.65 -14.49
C SER A 18 10.62 14.90 -14.09
N LEU A 19 11.38 14.88 -13.00
CA LEU A 19 12.20 16.03 -12.56
C LEU A 19 13.62 15.69 -12.08
N MET A 20 14.13 14.52 -12.45
CA MET A 20 15.54 14.17 -12.33
C MET A 20 16.03 13.59 -13.66
N ALA A 21 16.28 14.45 -14.66
CA ALA A 21 17.38 14.19 -15.59
C ALA A 21 18.72 14.38 -14.84
N ALA A 22 18.87 13.68 -13.71
CA ALA A 22 20.16 13.25 -13.22
C ALA A 22 20.59 12.12 -14.18
N ASP A 23 21.89 12.04 -14.50
CA ASP A 23 22.43 11.03 -15.42
C ASP A 23 21.82 9.65 -15.15
N ASP A 24 20.86 9.21 -15.97
CA ASP A 24 20.31 7.86 -15.87
C ASP A 24 21.43 6.87 -16.18
N LYS A 25 21.87 6.16 -15.15
CA LYS A 25 22.92 5.14 -15.23
C LYS A 25 22.35 3.73 -15.32
N THR A 26 21.05 3.59 -15.62
CA THR A 26 20.44 2.29 -15.91
C THR A 26 20.98 1.75 -17.23
N ILE A 27 21.34 0.47 -17.26
CA ILE A 27 21.73 -0.22 -18.48
C ILE A 27 20.47 -0.81 -19.11
N TYR A 28 20.02 -0.24 -20.22
CA TYR A 28 18.85 -0.72 -20.95
C TYR A 28 19.23 -1.77 -21.99
N VAL A 29 18.69 -2.97 -21.83
CA VAL A 29 18.85 -4.05 -22.81
C VAL A 29 17.83 -3.85 -23.93
N ASN A 30 18.28 -3.81 -25.18
CA ASN A 30 17.46 -3.46 -26.33
C ASN A 30 17.45 -4.53 -27.45
N THR A 31 18.04 -5.70 -27.19
CA THR A 31 17.97 -6.87 -28.07
C THR A 31 17.72 -8.16 -27.30
N PHE A 32 17.02 -9.11 -27.92
CA PHE A 32 16.79 -10.45 -27.36
C PHE A 32 17.87 -11.46 -27.75
N ASP A 33 18.72 -11.09 -28.72
CA ASP A 33 19.87 -11.88 -29.12
C ASP A 33 20.87 -11.95 -27.97
N ASP A 34 21.46 -13.13 -27.75
CA ASP A 34 22.52 -13.32 -26.76
C ASP A 34 23.88 -13.09 -27.41
N GLU A 35 24.30 -11.83 -27.40
CA GLU A 35 25.54 -11.30 -27.98
C GLU A 35 26.63 -11.16 -26.89
N ASP A 36 27.90 -11.14 -27.29
CA ASP A 36 29.09 -10.95 -26.47
C ASP A 36 30.13 -10.06 -27.20
N GLY A 37 29.71 -8.85 -27.58
CA GLY A 37 30.56 -7.83 -28.18
C GLY A 37 30.53 -7.80 -29.71
N GLU A 38 29.73 -8.63 -30.39
CA GLU A 38 29.64 -8.64 -31.85
C GLU A 38 28.92 -7.40 -32.40
N ASN A 39 28.03 -6.78 -31.62
CA ASN A 39 27.20 -5.67 -32.07
C ASN A 39 27.35 -4.44 -31.18
N THR A 40 27.95 -3.37 -31.72
CA THR A 40 28.15 -2.13 -30.96
C THR A 40 26.92 -1.21 -30.91
N SER A 41 25.82 -1.58 -31.58
CA SER A 41 24.59 -0.79 -31.66
C SER A 41 23.44 -1.36 -30.84
N LYS A 42 23.54 -2.63 -30.44
CA LYS A 42 22.54 -3.32 -29.63
C LYS A 42 23.20 -3.82 -28.36
N CYS A 43 22.48 -3.71 -27.25
CA CYS A 43 22.90 -4.13 -25.93
C CYS A 43 22.09 -5.38 -25.56
N SER A 44 22.74 -6.55 -25.55
CA SER A 44 22.16 -7.80 -25.06
C SER A 44 22.23 -7.92 -23.54
N LEU A 45 21.52 -8.90 -22.97
CA LEU A 45 21.55 -9.18 -21.54
C LEU A 45 22.95 -9.57 -21.05
N ARG A 46 23.68 -10.39 -21.81
CA ARG A 46 25.04 -10.80 -21.45
C ARG A 46 25.99 -9.62 -21.45
N GLU A 47 25.95 -8.80 -22.50
CA GLU A 47 26.76 -7.59 -22.58
C GLU A 47 26.42 -6.61 -21.46
N ALA A 48 25.15 -6.48 -21.07
CA ALA A 48 24.73 -5.63 -19.97
C ALA A 48 25.31 -6.09 -18.63
N VAL A 49 25.33 -7.40 -18.37
CA VAL A 49 25.98 -7.98 -17.19
C VAL A 49 27.49 -7.75 -17.22
N THR A 50 28.14 -7.88 -18.38
CA THR A 50 29.57 -7.60 -18.56
C THR A 50 29.88 -6.12 -18.33
N ALA A 51 29.07 -5.21 -18.89
CA ALA A 51 29.21 -3.78 -18.70
C ALA A 51 29.06 -3.38 -17.23
N ALA A 52 28.03 -3.91 -16.55
CA ALA A 52 27.81 -3.71 -15.12
C ALA A 52 28.97 -4.26 -14.26
N SER A 53 29.52 -5.41 -14.63
CA SER A 53 30.63 -6.06 -13.92
C SER A 53 31.96 -5.31 -14.08
N THR A 54 32.17 -4.68 -15.23
CA THR A 54 33.43 -3.99 -15.55
C THR A 54 33.38 -2.48 -15.31
N HIS A 55 32.19 -1.92 -15.04
CA HIS A 55 31.94 -0.48 -14.97
C HIS A 55 32.44 0.24 -16.23
N LYS A 56 32.26 -0.39 -17.39
CA LYS A 56 32.68 0.09 -18.71
C LYS A 56 31.63 -0.29 -19.76
N SER A 57 31.45 0.54 -20.77
CA SER A 57 30.63 0.19 -21.93
C SER A 57 31.15 -1.08 -22.61
N TYR A 58 30.25 -1.97 -23.02
CA TYR A 58 30.60 -3.23 -23.67
C TYR A 58 29.46 -3.66 -24.60
N GLY A 59 29.76 -4.11 -25.84
CA GLY A 59 28.76 -4.68 -26.76
C GLY A 59 27.48 -3.86 -26.89
N GLY A 60 27.61 -2.59 -27.29
CA GLY A 60 26.46 -1.66 -27.41
C GLY A 60 25.80 -1.21 -26.10
N CYS A 61 26.14 -1.81 -24.96
CA CYS A 61 25.67 -1.39 -23.64
C CYS A 61 26.43 -0.18 -23.11
N ALA A 62 25.69 0.72 -22.44
CA ALA A 62 26.27 1.83 -21.71
C ALA A 62 27.06 1.35 -20.47
N THR A 63 27.95 2.21 -19.98
CA THR A 63 28.81 1.95 -18.81
C THR A 63 28.05 1.63 -17.52
N GLY A 64 26.81 2.12 -17.39
CA GLY A 64 26.06 2.08 -16.14
C GLY A 64 26.73 2.94 -15.05
N GLN A 65 26.74 2.43 -13.82
CA GLN A 65 27.42 3.05 -12.69
C GLN A 65 28.94 2.99 -12.87
N THR A 66 29.64 4.07 -12.55
CA THR A 66 31.10 4.17 -12.70
C THR A 66 31.88 3.74 -11.45
N TYR A 67 31.21 3.61 -10.30
CA TYR A 67 31.83 3.24 -9.03
C TYR A 67 31.41 1.84 -8.60
N THR A 68 32.36 1.03 -8.16
CA THR A 68 32.15 -0.35 -7.69
C THR A 68 31.33 -0.45 -6.41
N THR A 69 31.21 0.63 -5.66
CA THR A 69 30.41 0.70 -4.43
C THR A 69 28.91 0.91 -4.70
N VAL A 70 28.53 1.22 -5.94
CA VAL A 70 27.13 1.47 -6.33
C VAL A 70 26.62 0.32 -7.17
N THR A 71 25.51 -0.27 -6.75
CA THR A 71 24.85 -1.38 -7.45
C THR A 71 24.36 -0.93 -8.82
N ASN A 72 24.68 -1.70 -9.86
CA ASN A 72 24.18 -1.47 -11.21
C ASN A 72 22.73 -1.95 -11.36
N VAL A 73 21.94 -1.24 -12.18
CA VAL A 73 20.58 -1.64 -12.54
C VAL A 73 20.53 -1.94 -14.03
N ILE A 74 20.06 -3.14 -14.37
CA ILE A 74 19.82 -3.60 -15.74
C ILE A 74 18.31 -3.67 -15.95
N GLN A 75 17.79 -2.93 -16.93
CA GLN A 75 16.38 -2.92 -17.29
C GLN A 75 16.16 -3.73 -18.58
N LEU A 76 15.25 -4.69 -18.50
CA LEU A 76 14.85 -5.54 -19.62
C LEU A 76 13.50 -5.10 -20.19
N GLU A 77 13.30 -5.34 -21.48
CA GLU A 77 12.00 -5.19 -22.13
C GLU A 77 11.16 -6.48 -22.02
N ALA A 78 9.88 -6.37 -22.39
CA ALA A 78 9.00 -7.53 -22.47
C ALA A 78 9.45 -8.45 -23.61
N GLY A 79 9.60 -9.74 -23.35
CA GLY A 79 10.09 -10.72 -24.31
C GLY A 79 10.89 -11.85 -23.67
N GLU A 80 11.54 -12.66 -24.50
CA GLU A 80 12.31 -13.84 -24.08
C GLU A 80 13.78 -13.70 -24.47
N TYR A 81 14.66 -13.71 -23.46
CA TYR A 81 16.12 -13.68 -23.59
C TYR A 81 16.67 -15.10 -23.52
N LYS A 82 17.17 -15.62 -24.64
CA LYS A 82 17.66 -17.02 -24.74
C LYS A 82 19.16 -17.08 -24.55
N LEU A 83 19.61 -17.66 -23.45
CA LEU A 83 21.03 -17.72 -23.09
C LEU A 83 21.71 -18.95 -23.73
N ASN A 84 22.84 -18.71 -24.38
CA ASN A 84 23.74 -19.75 -24.88
C ASN A 84 24.76 -20.20 -23.82
N LYS A 85 25.01 -19.36 -22.82
CA LYS A 85 25.94 -19.60 -21.69
C LYS A 85 25.44 -18.93 -20.41
N GLU A 86 25.88 -19.42 -19.25
CA GLU A 86 25.56 -18.79 -17.97
C GLU A 86 26.04 -17.33 -17.89
N LEU A 87 25.28 -16.51 -17.17
CA LEU A 87 25.67 -15.15 -16.80
C LEU A 87 26.48 -15.20 -15.50
N GLN A 88 27.61 -14.49 -15.47
CA GLN A 88 28.53 -14.47 -14.32
C GLN A 88 28.80 -13.04 -13.85
N PRO A 89 27.88 -12.42 -13.10
CA PRO A 89 28.12 -11.11 -12.51
C PRO A 89 29.36 -11.13 -11.61
N LEU A 90 30.18 -10.08 -11.69
CA LEU A 90 31.34 -9.88 -10.80
C LEU A 90 31.11 -8.78 -9.76
N THR A 91 30.08 -7.95 -9.93
CA THR A 91 29.69 -6.89 -9.00
C THR A 91 28.22 -7.00 -8.65
N ALA A 92 27.80 -6.29 -7.60
CA ALA A 92 26.40 -6.27 -7.19
C ALA A 92 25.51 -5.71 -8.30
N ILE A 93 24.46 -6.46 -8.66
CA ILE A 93 23.53 -6.06 -9.72
C ILE A 93 22.06 -6.26 -9.34
N VAL A 94 21.20 -5.41 -9.91
CA VAL A 94 19.76 -5.58 -9.98
C VAL A 94 19.37 -5.82 -11.44
N ILE A 95 18.63 -6.90 -11.71
CA ILE A 95 18.01 -7.14 -13.02
C ILE A 95 16.50 -6.97 -12.88
N GLN A 96 15.94 -6.04 -13.64
CA GLN A 96 14.51 -5.72 -13.64
C GLN A 96 13.89 -6.15 -14.96
N GLY A 97 12.92 -7.06 -14.91
CA GLY A 97 12.03 -7.33 -16.02
C GLY A 97 11.10 -6.14 -16.30
N LYS A 98 10.40 -6.17 -17.44
CA LYS A 98 9.35 -5.19 -17.72
C LYS A 98 8.26 -5.30 -16.66
N ALA A 99 7.87 -4.17 -16.09
CA ALA A 99 6.83 -4.12 -15.06
C ALA A 99 5.53 -4.80 -15.58
N PRO A 100 5.03 -5.84 -14.89
CA PRO A 100 3.87 -6.58 -15.33
C PRO A 100 2.61 -5.87 -14.86
N VAL A 101 2.37 -4.67 -15.37
CA VAL A 101 1.23 -3.82 -14.98
C VAL A 101 0.43 -3.31 -16.17
N ASP A 102 -0.82 -2.93 -15.92
CA ASP A 102 -1.77 -2.33 -16.85
C ASP A 102 -2.43 -1.09 -16.21
N TYR A 103 -2.11 0.10 -16.74
CA TYR A 103 -2.61 1.38 -16.24
C TYR A 103 -4.03 1.73 -16.74
N SER A 104 -4.64 0.90 -17.60
CA SER A 104 -6.00 1.15 -18.10
C SER A 104 -7.10 0.81 -17.10
N ARG A 105 -6.79 -0.01 -16.09
CA ARG A 105 -7.76 -0.49 -15.10
C ARG A 105 -7.13 -0.59 -13.70
N PRO A 106 -7.93 -0.50 -12.64
CA PRO A 106 -7.48 -0.75 -11.28
C PRO A 106 -7.23 -2.26 -11.07
N ASP A 107 -6.30 -2.56 -10.18
CA ASP A 107 -5.99 -3.89 -9.71
C ASP A 107 -7.16 -4.52 -8.93
N VAL A 108 -7.47 -5.79 -9.21
CA VAL A 108 -8.61 -6.48 -8.60
C VAL A 108 -8.37 -6.92 -7.16
N LEU A 109 -7.16 -6.80 -6.61
CA LEU A 109 -6.87 -7.10 -5.20
C LEU A 109 -6.78 -5.84 -4.35
N THR A 110 -6.21 -4.75 -4.91
CA THR A 110 -6.00 -3.49 -4.19
C THR A 110 -7.01 -2.38 -4.51
N ASN A 111 -7.80 -2.55 -5.58
CA ASN A 111 -8.70 -1.54 -6.15
C ASN A 111 -7.99 -0.22 -6.50
N ALA A 112 -6.71 -0.30 -6.87
CA ALA A 112 -5.86 0.84 -7.20
C ALA A 112 -5.15 0.62 -8.52
N TYR A 113 -4.82 1.71 -9.21
CA TYR A 113 -4.01 1.64 -10.42
C TYR A 113 -2.52 1.50 -10.10
N PRO A 114 -1.74 0.84 -10.97
CA PRO A 114 -2.18 0.03 -12.12
C PRO A 114 -2.60 -1.39 -11.70
N ALA A 115 -3.36 -2.08 -12.54
CA ALA A 115 -3.65 -3.51 -12.38
C ALA A 115 -2.39 -4.36 -12.58
N GLN A 116 -2.21 -5.38 -11.75
CA GLN A 116 -1.18 -6.39 -11.99
C GLN A 116 -1.55 -7.25 -13.21
N THR A 117 -0.54 -7.71 -13.93
CA THR A 117 -0.63 -8.66 -15.06
C THR A 117 0.38 -9.80 -14.89
N ASP A 118 0.36 -10.77 -15.80
CA ASP A 118 1.38 -11.82 -15.86
C ASP A 118 2.79 -11.25 -16.14
N LEU A 119 3.81 -12.01 -15.72
CA LEU A 119 5.21 -11.69 -16.00
C LEU A 119 5.46 -11.55 -17.52
N LYS A 120 6.06 -10.43 -17.91
CA LYS A 120 6.28 -10.06 -19.32
C LYS A 120 7.68 -10.38 -19.84
N THR A 121 8.62 -10.68 -18.95
CA THR A 121 10.03 -10.89 -19.29
C THR A 121 10.50 -12.28 -18.85
N VAL A 122 11.10 -13.01 -19.78
CA VAL A 122 11.61 -14.38 -19.59
C VAL A 122 13.11 -14.42 -19.84
N ILE A 123 13.87 -15.06 -18.95
CA ILE A 123 15.27 -15.45 -19.20
C ILE A 123 15.32 -16.98 -19.29
N ASN A 124 15.71 -17.49 -20.46
CA ASN A 124 15.62 -18.90 -20.79
C ASN A 124 17.02 -19.53 -20.96
N GLY A 125 17.35 -20.52 -20.13
CA GLY A 125 18.60 -21.31 -20.21
C GLY A 125 18.59 -22.42 -21.26
N GLN A 126 17.48 -22.59 -21.96
CA GLN A 126 17.24 -23.50 -23.09
C GLN A 126 17.45 -24.99 -22.78
N GLY A 127 17.47 -25.37 -21.50
CA GLY A 127 17.84 -26.71 -21.04
C GLY A 127 19.32 -27.03 -21.29
N LYS A 128 20.14 -26.02 -21.60
CA LYS A 128 21.55 -26.18 -22.00
C LYS A 128 22.51 -25.49 -21.05
N SER A 129 22.06 -24.44 -20.36
CA SER A 129 22.91 -23.64 -19.49
C SER A 129 22.20 -23.25 -18.21
N ARG A 130 23.00 -23.06 -17.15
CA ARG A 130 22.57 -22.38 -15.95
C ARG A 130 22.31 -20.92 -16.29
N ILE A 131 21.38 -20.27 -15.62
CA ILE A 131 21.01 -18.89 -15.95
C ILE A 131 22.01 -17.91 -15.32
N ILE A 132 22.17 -17.93 -13.99
CA ILE A 132 23.08 -17.01 -13.29
C ILE A 132 23.96 -17.75 -12.28
N ASN A 133 25.22 -17.36 -12.23
CA ASN A 133 26.22 -17.83 -11.29
C ASN A 133 26.94 -16.66 -10.61
N THR A 134 26.78 -16.51 -9.29
CA THR A 134 27.44 -15.47 -8.47
C THR A 134 28.49 -16.04 -7.52
N THR A 135 29.02 -17.24 -7.78
CA THR A 135 30.07 -17.85 -6.92
C THR A 135 31.48 -17.42 -7.31
N SER A 136 31.64 -16.31 -8.04
CA SER A 136 32.94 -15.69 -8.30
C SER A 136 33.58 -15.22 -6.98
N THR A 137 34.88 -14.89 -7.00
CA THR A 137 35.67 -14.56 -5.81
C THR A 137 35.01 -13.50 -4.91
N ASP A 138 34.37 -12.50 -5.52
CA ASP A 138 33.75 -11.37 -4.82
C ASP A 138 32.30 -11.63 -4.37
N LYS A 139 31.72 -12.78 -4.77
CA LYS A 139 30.39 -13.28 -4.34
C LYS A 139 29.31 -12.19 -4.35
N PRO A 140 29.07 -11.54 -5.50
CA PRO A 140 28.24 -10.34 -5.55
C PRO A 140 26.79 -10.63 -5.15
N SER A 141 26.14 -9.61 -4.57
CA SER A 141 24.71 -9.66 -4.30
C SER A 141 23.89 -9.56 -5.60
N LEU A 142 22.74 -10.22 -5.63
CA LEU A 142 21.86 -10.28 -6.79
C LEU A 142 20.43 -9.91 -6.39
N ALA A 143 19.81 -8.97 -7.10
CA ALA A 143 18.37 -8.75 -7.00
C ALA A 143 17.71 -8.98 -8.36
N LEU A 144 16.69 -9.84 -8.39
CA LEU A 144 15.88 -10.13 -9.57
C LEU A 144 14.44 -9.70 -9.32
N ASN A 145 13.88 -8.91 -10.24
CA ASN A 145 12.53 -8.37 -10.10
C ASN A 145 11.70 -8.61 -11.36
N ASN A 146 10.48 -9.14 -11.23
CA ASN A 146 9.53 -9.32 -12.34
C ASN A 146 10.06 -10.20 -13.49
N LEU A 147 10.60 -11.38 -13.16
CA LEU A 147 11.22 -12.28 -14.13
C LEU A 147 10.67 -13.69 -14.06
N LEU A 148 10.48 -14.31 -15.23
CA LEU A 148 10.38 -15.76 -15.35
C LEU A 148 11.75 -16.32 -15.74
N LEU A 149 12.34 -17.14 -14.89
CA LEU A 149 13.53 -17.93 -15.19
C LEU A 149 13.09 -19.31 -15.68
N LYS A 150 13.48 -19.69 -16.89
CA LYS A 150 12.94 -20.88 -17.55
C LYS A 150 14.04 -21.80 -18.07
N ASP A 151 13.82 -23.10 -17.97
CA ASP A 151 14.65 -24.16 -18.55
C ASP A 151 16.16 -24.01 -18.19
N GLY A 152 16.47 -23.62 -16.96
CA GLY A 152 17.85 -23.58 -16.47
C GLY A 152 18.42 -24.99 -16.29
N TYR A 153 19.66 -25.23 -16.71
CA TYR A 153 20.28 -26.55 -16.61
C TYR A 153 21.74 -26.51 -16.14
N SER A 154 22.06 -27.33 -15.14
CA SER A 154 23.42 -27.59 -14.69
C SER A 154 23.58 -29.10 -14.47
N SER A 155 24.73 -29.68 -14.83
CA SER A 155 24.99 -31.09 -14.50
C SER A 155 25.39 -31.29 -13.03
N THR A 156 25.61 -30.21 -12.28
CA THR A 156 26.09 -30.24 -10.90
C THR A 156 25.15 -29.48 -9.97
N LEU A 157 25.44 -28.20 -9.71
CA LEU A 157 24.79 -27.39 -8.68
C LEU A 157 23.97 -26.28 -9.34
N GLY A 158 22.75 -26.03 -8.86
CA GLY A 158 21.94 -24.86 -9.24
C GLY A 158 21.52 -24.88 -10.71
N GLY A 159 20.32 -25.34 -11.05
CA GLY A 159 19.88 -25.38 -12.44
C GLY A 159 19.61 -23.99 -13.01
N ALA A 160 18.89 -23.14 -12.28
CA ALA A 160 18.70 -21.74 -12.66
C ALA A 160 19.75 -20.84 -12.01
N LEU A 161 19.91 -20.95 -10.69
CA LEU A 161 20.72 -20.03 -9.89
C LEU A 161 21.77 -20.78 -9.05
N TYR A 162 23.04 -20.38 -9.18
CA TYR A 162 24.13 -20.81 -8.31
C TYR A 162 24.70 -19.58 -7.58
N LEU A 163 24.41 -19.49 -6.27
CA LEU A 163 24.46 -18.22 -5.55
C LEU A 163 25.56 -18.21 -4.49
N GLY A 164 26.48 -17.24 -4.57
CA GLY A 164 27.53 -17.02 -3.57
C GLY A 164 27.25 -15.86 -2.61
N GLY A 165 26.52 -14.84 -3.06
CA GLY A 165 26.17 -13.64 -2.28
C GLY A 165 24.70 -13.59 -1.83
N ALA A 166 24.34 -12.51 -1.14
CA ALA A 166 22.96 -12.24 -0.76
C ALA A 166 22.07 -12.06 -1.98
N THR A 167 20.93 -12.76 -2.03
CA THR A 167 20.04 -12.78 -3.19
C THR A 167 18.59 -12.48 -2.81
N THR A 168 17.96 -11.57 -3.55
CA THR A 168 16.55 -11.21 -3.41
C THR A 168 15.81 -11.46 -4.72
N LEU A 169 14.71 -12.21 -4.65
CA LEU A 169 13.82 -12.56 -5.76
C LEU A 169 12.44 -11.95 -5.47
N THR A 170 12.04 -10.91 -6.20
CA THR A 170 10.74 -10.25 -6.02
C THR A 170 9.87 -10.45 -7.25
N ASN A 171 8.73 -11.10 -7.10
CA ASN A 171 7.85 -11.49 -8.20
C ASN A 171 8.64 -12.25 -9.28
N VAL A 172 9.35 -13.30 -8.86
CA VAL A 172 10.19 -14.14 -9.73
C VAL A 172 9.68 -15.57 -9.72
N SER A 173 9.46 -16.11 -10.91
CA SER A 173 9.08 -17.51 -11.09
C SER A 173 10.25 -18.31 -11.66
N ILE A 174 10.44 -19.54 -11.21
CA ILE A 174 11.44 -20.47 -11.78
C ILE A 174 10.74 -21.74 -12.26
N GLN A 175 10.89 -22.03 -13.54
CA GLN A 175 10.19 -23.12 -14.21
C GLN A 175 11.14 -24.08 -14.91
N ASN A 176 10.94 -25.38 -14.69
CA ASN A 176 11.64 -26.46 -15.37
C ASN A 176 13.18 -26.37 -15.27
N ALA A 177 13.70 -25.89 -14.13
CA ALA A 177 15.13 -25.87 -13.88
C ALA A 177 15.61 -27.22 -13.34
N LYS A 178 16.78 -27.67 -13.80
CA LYS A 178 17.32 -29.01 -13.47
C LYS A 178 18.79 -28.96 -13.06
N ALA A 179 19.11 -29.67 -11.99
CA ALA A 179 20.47 -29.91 -11.56
C ALA A 179 20.61 -31.23 -10.80
N GLN A 180 21.85 -31.67 -10.52
CA GLN A 180 22.05 -32.81 -9.60
C GLN A 180 21.67 -32.42 -8.16
N VAL A 181 22.03 -31.20 -7.75
CA VAL A 181 21.72 -30.64 -6.43
C VAL A 181 21.27 -29.19 -6.58
N GLY A 182 20.14 -28.83 -5.97
CA GLY A 182 19.56 -27.49 -6.10
C GLY A 182 18.96 -27.26 -7.49
N GLY A 183 17.83 -27.90 -7.79
CA GLY A 183 17.22 -27.89 -9.12
C GLY A 183 16.95 -26.47 -9.63
N ALA A 184 16.22 -25.67 -8.86
CA ALA A 184 16.10 -24.24 -9.15
C ALA A 184 17.32 -23.46 -8.63
N ILE A 185 17.64 -23.62 -7.34
CA ILE A 185 18.58 -22.74 -6.63
C ILE A 185 19.59 -23.58 -5.83
N TYR A 186 20.85 -23.18 -5.88
CA TYR A 186 21.87 -23.69 -4.96
C TYR A 186 22.57 -22.54 -4.23
N LEU A 187 22.58 -22.60 -2.90
CA LEU A 187 23.24 -21.63 -2.02
C LEU A 187 24.64 -22.11 -1.64
N ASN A 188 25.65 -21.36 -2.05
CA ASN A 188 27.06 -21.66 -1.84
C ASN A 188 27.69 -20.65 -0.88
N ASP A 189 28.61 -21.09 -0.03
CA ASP A 189 29.47 -20.23 0.79
C ASP A 189 28.75 -19.47 1.93
N VAL A 190 29.51 -18.87 2.86
CA VAL A 190 29.02 -18.22 4.09
C VAL A 190 28.26 -16.92 3.85
N SER A 191 28.47 -16.28 2.71
CA SER A 191 27.83 -15.01 2.34
C SER A 191 26.46 -15.18 1.67
N SER A 192 26.06 -16.40 1.30
CA SER A 192 24.80 -16.61 0.60
C SER A 192 23.60 -16.51 1.55
N SER A 193 22.61 -15.76 1.11
CA SER A 193 21.27 -15.68 1.73
C SER A 193 20.23 -15.56 0.64
N LEU A 194 19.00 -15.94 0.95
CA LEU A 194 17.90 -15.98 -0.02
C LEU A 194 16.66 -15.34 0.56
N THR A 195 16.12 -14.34 -0.14
CA THR A 195 14.79 -13.78 0.11
C THR A 195 13.95 -13.99 -1.14
N ILE A 196 12.82 -14.69 -1.01
CA ILE A 196 11.81 -14.86 -2.05
C ILE A 196 10.55 -14.14 -1.60
N THR A 197 10.09 -13.19 -2.41
CA THR A 197 8.82 -12.48 -2.21
C THR A 197 7.99 -12.66 -3.47
N SER A 198 7.00 -13.54 -3.39
CA SER A 198 6.10 -13.95 -4.48
C SER A 198 6.73 -14.63 -5.70
N GLY A 199 5.90 -15.41 -6.39
CA GLY A 199 6.25 -16.13 -7.62
C GLY A 199 5.91 -17.62 -7.59
N ASN A 200 6.06 -18.28 -8.75
CA ASN A 200 5.75 -19.69 -8.94
C ASN A 200 7.03 -20.48 -9.24
N TYR A 201 7.32 -21.48 -8.41
CA TYR A 201 8.46 -22.38 -8.53
C TYR A 201 7.92 -23.75 -8.89
N GLN A 202 8.03 -24.12 -10.16
CA GLN A 202 7.35 -25.31 -10.67
C GLN A 202 8.19 -26.15 -11.61
N GLN A 203 7.96 -27.46 -11.55
CA GLN A 203 8.59 -28.45 -12.44
C GLN A 203 10.13 -28.47 -12.33
N ASN A 204 10.70 -27.93 -11.25
CA ASN A 204 12.13 -28.00 -11.02
C ASN A 204 12.50 -29.38 -10.50
N ASP A 205 13.65 -29.90 -10.90
CA ASP A 205 14.05 -31.28 -10.59
C ASP A 205 15.52 -31.37 -10.18
N ALA A 206 15.77 -32.16 -9.13
CA ALA A 206 17.10 -32.54 -8.69
C ALA A 206 17.04 -33.81 -7.83
N VAL A 207 18.18 -34.49 -7.69
CA VAL A 207 18.30 -35.61 -6.75
C VAL A 207 18.22 -35.08 -5.31
N GLN A 208 18.85 -33.95 -5.01
CA GLN A 208 18.77 -33.31 -3.70
C GLN A 208 18.36 -31.85 -3.85
N GLY A 209 17.27 -31.46 -3.18
CA GLY A 209 16.74 -30.10 -3.23
C GLY A 209 16.26 -29.70 -4.61
N SER A 210 15.16 -30.27 -5.10
CA SER A 210 14.57 -29.90 -6.41
C SER A 210 14.21 -28.41 -6.51
N ILE A 211 13.88 -27.76 -5.40
CA ILE A 211 13.70 -26.30 -5.32
C ILE A 211 15.02 -25.66 -4.90
N PHE A 212 15.50 -25.96 -3.69
CA PHE A 212 16.84 -25.53 -3.31
C PHE A 212 17.59 -26.50 -2.42
N ALA A 213 18.91 -26.38 -2.50
CA ALA A 213 19.87 -27.01 -1.62
C ALA A 213 20.99 -26.01 -1.25
N MET A 214 21.81 -26.38 -0.28
CA MET A 214 22.89 -25.53 0.22
C MET A 214 24.12 -26.33 0.63
N THR A 215 25.27 -25.67 0.65
CA THR A 215 26.49 -26.20 1.29
C THR A 215 26.33 -26.24 2.81
N CYS A 216 26.86 -27.25 3.49
CA CYS A 216 26.60 -27.41 4.93
C CYS A 216 27.67 -26.78 5.83
N SER A 217 28.92 -26.79 5.36
CA SER A 217 30.07 -26.29 6.09
C SER A 217 31.01 -25.60 5.13
N ASP A 218 31.50 -24.44 5.52
CA ASP A 218 32.48 -23.65 4.79
C ASP A 218 33.61 -23.29 5.78
N ASN A 219 34.86 -23.39 5.35
CA ASN A 219 36.03 -23.09 6.20
C ASN A 219 36.04 -23.85 7.55
N LEU A 220 35.60 -25.11 7.55
CA LEU A 220 35.51 -26.00 8.72
C LEU A 220 34.49 -25.58 9.80
N ILE A 221 33.58 -24.64 9.49
CA ILE A 221 32.52 -24.17 10.40
C ILE A 221 31.15 -24.40 9.74
N ASP A 222 30.13 -24.66 10.55
CA ASP A 222 28.74 -24.74 10.08
C ASP A 222 28.33 -23.41 9.45
N THR A 223 27.81 -23.46 8.22
CA THR A 223 27.50 -22.24 7.51
C THR A 223 26.21 -21.63 8.03
N THR A 224 26.28 -20.39 8.55
CA THR A 224 25.11 -19.64 8.98
C THR A 224 24.44 -18.98 7.78
N ARG A 225 23.13 -19.18 7.61
CA ARG A 225 22.37 -18.59 6.48
C ARG A 225 20.99 -18.12 6.88
N ASN A 226 20.52 -17.09 6.19
CA ASN A 226 19.13 -16.64 6.27
C ASN A 226 18.38 -17.01 4.98
N VAL A 227 17.22 -17.65 5.14
CA VAL A 227 16.30 -18.00 4.06
C VAL A 227 14.90 -17.50 4.44
N THR A 228 14.38 -16.56 3.68
CA THR A 228 13.03 -16.01 3.87
C THR A 228 12.22 -16.24 2.61
N VAL A 229 11.03 -16.83 2.75
CA VAL A 229 10.13 -17.14 1.64
C VAL A 229 8.72 -16.70 1.99
N GLU A 230 8.19 -15.74 1.23
CA GLU A 230 6.89 -15.14 1.50
C GLU A 230 6.02 -15.13 0.25
N SER A 231 4.74 -15.46 0.45
CA SER A 231 3.69 -15.34 -0.57
C SER A 231 4.00 -16.08 -1.88
N ALA A 232 4.66 -17.24 -1.86
CA ALA A 232 5.07 -17.99 -3.06
C ALA A 232 4.35 -19.34 -3.23
N SER A 233 4.38 -19.86 -4.47
CA SER A 233 3.83 -21.18 -4.81
C SER A 233 4.93 -22.15 -5.22
N PHE A 234 4.93 -23.35 -4.63
CA PHE A 234 5.86 -24.43 -4.96
C PHE A 234 5.08 -25.67 -5.38
N LEU A 235 5.12 -26.00 -6.67
CA LEU A 235 4.30 -27.08 -7.20
C LEU A 235 4.96 -27.93 -8.28
N ASN A 236 4.62 -29.21 -8.30
CA ASN A 236 5.14 -30.17 -9.29
C ASN A 236 6.68 -30.23 -9.33
N ASN A 237 7.37 -29.91 -8.23
CA ASN A 237 8.83 -30.03 -8.15
C ASN A 237 9.23 -31.43 -7.71
N GLY A 238 10.39 -31.87 -8.19
CA GLY A 238 10.98 -33.17 -7.93
C GLY A 238 10.31 -34.32 -8.69
N SER A 239 10.83 -35.50 -8.44
CA SER A 239 10.39 -36.76 -9.04
C SER A 239 10.55 -37.92 -8.06
N ALA A 240 10.19 -39.14 -8.47
CA ALA A 240 10.43 -40.34 -7.66
C ALA A 240 11.93 -40.59 -7.33
N ASN A 241 12.84 -39.95 -8.05
CA ASN A 241 14.29 -40.02 -7.83
C ASN A 241 14.79 -38.94 -6.86
N SER A 242 13.99 -37.91 -6.58
CA SER A 242 14.36 -36.83 -5.67
C SER A 242 14.33 -37.31 -4.22
N GLN A 243 15.35 -36.95 -3.46
CA GLN A 243 15.44 -37.20 -2.02
C GLN A 243 14.88 -36.03 -1.21
N SER A 244 14.85 -34.83 -1.80
CA SER A 244 14.23 -33.65 -1.17
C SER A 244 13.87 -32.56 -2.17
N ALA A 245 12.96 -31.67 -1.77
CA ALA A 245 12.66 -30.44 -2.49
C ALA A 245 13.35 -29.22 -1.86
N PHE A 246 13.29 -29.13 -0.53
CA PHE A 246 14.02 -28.18 0.28
C PHE A 246 15.03 -28.93 1.14
N SER A 247 16.33 -28.75 0.87
CA SER A 247 17.40 -29.41 1.60
C SER A 247 18.15 -28.41 2.47
N PHE A 248 17.96 -28.52 3.79
CA PHE A 248 18.64 -27.68 4.79
C PHE A 248 19.81 -28.42 5.42
N CYS A 249 20.92 -27.73 5.57
CA CYS A 249 22.08 -28.19 6.34
C CYS A 249 22.94 -26.99 6.80
N GLY A 250 23.91 -27.23 7.68
CA GLY A 250 24.67 -26.18 8.37
C GLY A 250 23.86 -25.56 9.52
N GLN A 251 23.90 -24.23 9.62
CA GLN A 251 23.18 -23.44 10.63
C GLN A 251 22.17 -22.44 9.99
N PRO A 252 21.13 -22.92 9.27
CA PRO A 252 20.16 -22.03 8.65
C PRO A 252 19.15 -21.45 9.65
N THR A 253 18.77 -20.20 9.42
CA THR A 253 17.58 -19.53 9.93
C THR A 253 16.59 -19.39 8.78
N ALA A 254 15.55 -20.21 8.76
CA ALA A 254 14.58 -20.28 7.68
C ALA A 254 13.18 -19.82 8.14
N SER A 255 12.51 -19.00 7.34
CA SER A 255 11.13 -18.56 7.56
C SER A 255 10.31 -18.69 6.28
N PHE A 256 9.15 -19.32 6.38
CA PHE A 256 8.17 -19.47 5.29
C PHE A 256 6.84 -18.90 5.75
N THR A 257 6.36 -17.87 5.07
CA THR A 257 5.11 -17.17 5.42
C THR A 257 4.14 -17.15 4.25
N ALA A 258 2.88 -17.54 4.47
CA ALA A 258 1.80 -17.40 3.48
C ALA A 258 2.09 -18.10 2.13
N ASN A 259 2.71 -19.29 2.14
CA ASN A 259 3.04 -20.03 0.91
C ASN A 259 2.10 -21.21 0.65
N THR A 260 1.90 -21.54 -0.62
CA THR A 260 1.29 -22.81 -1.05
C THR A 260 2.37 -23.79 -1.52
N ILE A 261 2.47 -24.95 -0.87
CA ILE A 261 3.40 -26.04 -1.23
C ILE A 261 2.57 -27.28 -1.56
N THR A 262 2.44 -27.61 -2.84
CA THR A 262 1.46 -28.62 -3.30
C THR A 262 1.94 -29.45 -4.47
N ASN A 263 1.48 -30.68 -4.60
CA ASN A 263 1.74 -31.54 -5.77
C ASN A 263 3.23 -31.77 -6.05
N ASN A 264 4.11 -31.58 -5.08
CA ASN A 264 5.52 -31.90 -5.23
C ASN A 264 5.73 -33.39 -5.00
N SER A 265 6.72 -33.98 -5.67
CA SER A 265 7.04 -35.40 -5.56
C SER A 265 8.48 -35.60 -5.17
N VAL A 266 8.69 -36.46 -4.18
CA VAL A 266 9.99 -37.04 -3.84
C VAL A 266 9.84 -38.55 -3.73
N ASN A 267 10.93 -39.26 -3.47
CA ASN A 267 10.91 -40.70 -3.28
C ASN A 267 9.95 -41.10 -2.14
N LEU A 268 8.97 -41.97 -2.42
CA LEU A 268 7.92 -42.36 -1.47
C LEU A 268 8.42 -43.26 -0.32
N ASN A 269 9.62 -43.84 -0.45
CA ASN A 269 10.18 -44.74 0.55
C ASN A 269 11.25 -44.09 1.43
N THR A 270 11.93 -43.07 0.91
CA THR A 270 13.10 -42.48 1.58
C THR A 270 13.22 -40.95 1.45
N GLY A 271 12.40 -40.31 0.61
CA GLY A 271 12.50 -38.89 0.30
C GLY A 271 11.71 -38.00 1.25
N SER A 272 12.27 -36.84 1.58
CA SER A 272 11.61 -35.85 2.43
C SER A 272 11.45 -34.52 1.74
N LEU A 273 10.23 -33.99 1.63
CA LEU A 273 9.98 -32.74 0.90
C LEU A 273 10.75 -31.57 1.53
N ILE A 274 10.55 -31.36 2.84
CA ILE A 274 11.28 -30.40 3.68
C ILE A 274 12.20 -31.21 4.59
N GLN A 275 13.50 -31.24 4.26
CA GLN A 275 14.51 -31.94 5.03
C GLN A 275 15.14 -30.99 6.05
N PHE A 276 14.69 -31.03 7.31
CA PHE A 276 15.19 -30.23 8.42
C PHE A 276 15.54 -31.11 9.64
N SER A 277 16.48 -32.03 9.43
CA SER A 277 16.96 -32.97 10.43
C SER A 277 18.47 -33.17 10.28
N SER A 278 19.14 -33.68 11.32
CA SER A 278 20.56 -34.10 11.25
C SER A 278 20.73 -35.55 10.76
N LYS A 279 19.63 -36.23 10.42
CA LYS A 279 19.60 -37.62 9.96
C LYS A 279 18.48 -37.80 8.94
N THR A 280 18.79 -38.51 7.87
CA THR A 280 17.84 -38.90 6.82
C THR A 280 17.94 -40.41 6.56
N PRO A 281 17.02 -40.99 5.77
CA PRO A 281 17.15 -42.39 5.35
C PRO A 281 18.44 -42.68 4.56
N GLN A 282 19.05 -41.66 3.96
CA GLN A 282 20.30 -41.77 3.20
C GLN A 282 21.55 -41.70 4.11
N GLY A 283 21.41 -41.28 5.37
CA GLY A 283 22.51 -41.23 6.33
C GLY A 283 22.49 -39.99 7.23
N LYS A 284 23.65 -39.65 7.78
CA LYS A 284 23.82 -38.43 8.58
C LYS A 284 23.92 -37.21 7.67
N THR A 285 23.34 -36.11 8.11
CA THR A 285 23.47 -34.79 7.48
C THR A 285 23.86 -33.77 8.55
N TYR A 286 24.56 -32.71 8.14
CA TYR A 286 25.04 -31.70 9.06
C TYR A 286 23.94 -30.67 9.30
N LEU A 287 23.32 -30.68 10.47
CA LEU A 287 22.39 -29.64 10.90
C LEU A 287 22.77 -29.22 12.32
N SER A 288 23.04 -27.94 12.52
CA SER A 288 23.38 -27.39 13.82
C SER A 288 22.19 -27.40 14.78
N LYS A 289 22.48 -27.44 16.08
CA LYS A 289 21.45 -27.30 17.13
C LYS A 289 20.87 -25.89 17.20
N THR A 290 21.58 -24.89 16.69
CA THR A 290 21.18 -23.48 16.67
C THR A 290 20.41 -23.09 15.40
N SER A 291 20.22 -24.01 14.46
CA SER A 291 19.37 -23.81 13.29
C SER A 291 17.92 -23.55 13.69
N SER A 292 17.16 -22.82 12.87
CA SER A 292 15.73 -22.59 13.10
C SER A 292 14.91 -22.66 11.82
N LEU A 293 13.70 -23.21 11.93
CA LEU A 293 12.68 -23.21 10.88
C LEU A 293 11.37 -22.67 11.44
N THR A 294 10.85 -21.61 10.81
CA THR A 294 9.52 -21.05 11.10
C THR A 294 8.63 -21.25 9.88
N LEU A 295 7.44 -21.84 10.10
CA LEU A 295 6.37 -21.91 9.12
C LEU A 295 5.17 -21.14 9.70
N LEU A 296 4.75 -20.08 9.03
CA LEU A 296 3.62 -19.25 9.42
C LEU A 296 2.58 -19.18 8.30
N SER A 297 1.34 -19.58 8.57
CA SER A 297 0.24 -19.45 7.61
C SER A 297 0.52 -20.11 6.26
N ASN A 298 1.11 -21.32 6.20
CA ASN A 298 1.35 -22.02 4.93
C ASN A 298 0.27 -23.08 4.65
N THR A 299 0.00 -23.33 3.38
CA THR A 299 -0.83 -24.46 2.92
C THR A 299 0.08 -25.53 2.30
N ILE A 300 0.33 -26.63 3.01
CA ILE A 300 1.23 -27.72 2.62
C ILE A 300 0.43 -29.02 2.47
N VAL A 301 -0.05 -29.26 1.25
CA VAL A 301 -1.05 -30.30 0.95
C VAL A 301 -0.77 -31.02 -0.36
N SER A 302 -1.35 -32.19 -0.58
CA SER A 302 -1.29 -32.93 -1.85
C SER A 302 0.13 -33.22 -2.35
N ASN A 303 1.13 -33.28 -1.47
CA ASN A 303 2.49 -33.69 -1.82
C ASN A 303 2.64 -35.20 -1.71
N SER A 304 3.58 -35.75 -2.47
CA SER A 304 3.91 -37.18 -2.51
C SER A 304 5.32 -37.39 -1.97
N ALA A 305 5.45 -37.78 -0.71
CA ALA A 305 6.73 -37.96 -0.04
C ALA A 305 6.70 -39.13 0.94
N TRP A 306 7.86 -39.72 1.27
CA TRP A 306 7.96 -40.54 2.48
C TRP A 306 7.64 -39.67 3.70
N ALA A 307 8.27 -38.49 3.82
CA ALA A 307 7.96 -37.49 4.84
C ALA A 307 7.80 -36.09 4.23
N THR A 308 6.71 -35.37 4.50
CA THR A 308 6.59 -33.98 4.03
C THR A 308 7.51 -33.07 4.83
N LEU A 309 7.43 -33.08 6.15
CA LEU A 309 8.43 -32.46 7.03
C LEU A 309 9.23 -33.55 7.77
N LEU A 310 10.51 -33.70 7.44
CA LEU A 310 11.43 -34.54 8.20
C LEU A 310 12.15 -33.69 9.25
N TYR A 311 12.02 -34.08 10.51
CA TYR A 311 12.59 -33.33 11.63
C TYR A 311 13.22 -34.26 12.67
N ASN A 312 14.07 -33.70 13.54
CA ASN A 312 14.52 -34.39 14.74
C ASN A 312 14.76 -33.41 15.90
N SER A 313 15.54 -33.77 16.92
CA SER A 313 15.78 -32.91 18.08
C SER A 313 16.79 -31.76 17.83
N PHE A 314 17.35 -31.65 16.62
CA PHE A 314 18.23 -30.55 16.23
C PHE A 314 17.43 -29.35 15.71
N GLY A 315 17.91 -28.15 16.06
CA GLY A 315 17.29 -26.89 15.69
C GLY A 315 15.93 -26.64 16.35
N THR A 316 15.49 -25.39 16.28
CA THR A 316 14.15 -24.97 16.73
C THR A 316 13.17 -24.97 15.56
N LYS A 317 11.99 -25.56 15.75
CA LYS A 317 10.93 -25.58 14.74
C LYS A 317 9.70 -24.90 15.33
N VAL A 318 9.15 -23.92 14.62
CA VAL A 318 7.94 -23.20 15.04
C VAL A 318 6.95 -23.21 13.89
N LEU A 319 5.80 -23.83 14.11
CA LEU A 319 4.71 -23.89 13.16
C LEU A 319 3.49 -23.17 13.74
N SER A 320 3.02 -22.13 13.07
CA SER A 320 1.80 -21.40 13.45
C SER A 320 0.83 -21.23 12.28
N ASN A 321 -0.46 -21.50 12.48
CA ASN A 321 -1.51 -21.26 11.47
C ASN A 321 -1.30 -21.98 10.13
N ASN A 322 -0.55 -23.09 10.09
CA ASN A 322 -0.33 -23.85 8.85
C ASN A 322 -1.34 -24.98 8.67
N ILE A 323 -1.60 -25.34 7.43
CA ILE A 323 -2.14 -26.65 7.05
C ILE A 323 -0.95 -27.53 6.66
N LEU A 324 -0.75 -28.62 7.39
CA LEU A 324 0.24 -29.65 7.08
C LEU A 324 -0.45 -31.02 7.19
N ALA A 325 -1.19 -31.33 6.13
CA ALA A 325 -2.09 -32.48 6.00
C ALA A 325 -2.33 -32.78 4.52
N PHE A 326 -3.07 -33.85 4.24
CA PHE A 326 -3.44 -34.33 2.91
C PHE A 326 -2.24 -34.65 1.99
N ASN A 327 -1.12 -35.11 2.53
CA ASN A 327 0.11 -35.45 1.78
C ASN A 327 0.24 -36.97 1.49
N GLY A 328 -0.90 -37.65 1.35
CA GLY A 328 -1.00 -39.02 0.83
C GLY A 328 -0.40 -40.10 1.75
N ALA A 329 0.16 -41.15 1.14
CA ALA A 329 0.64 -42.36 1.82
C ALA A 329 1.91 -42.17 2.68
N GLY A 330 2.49 -40.97 2.66
CA GLY A 330 3.62 -40.59 3.51
C GLY A 330 3.21 -40.22 4.93
N LYS A 331 4.09 -39.55 5.67
CA LYS A 331 3.71 -38.80 6.88
C LYS A 331 3.85 -37.30 6.61
N SER A 332 2.88 -36.50 7.06
CA SER A 332 2.97 -35.04 6.95
C SER A 332 4.09 -34.45 7.81
N CYS A 333 4.37 -35.04 8.96
CA CYS A 333 5.62 -34.79 9.67
C CYS A 333 6.18 -36.10 10.25
N ARG A 334 7.49 -36.29 10.19
CA ARG A 334 8.15 -37.51 10.68
C ARG A 334 9.40 -37.20 11.49
N TYR A 335 9.51 -37.87 12.64
CA TYR A 335 10.71 -37.85 13.47
C TYR A 335 11.79 -38.76 12.89
N ALA A 336 13.03 -38.27 12.74
CA ALA A 336 14.09 -38.98 12.04
C ALA A 336 14.89 -39.97 12.92
N ASP A 337 14.83 -39.84 14.25
CA ASP A 337 15.72 -40.57 15.17
C ASP A 337 15.09 -41.85 15.77
N GLY A 338 13.97 -42.33 15.23
CA GLY A 338 13.31 -43.57 15.66
C GLY A 338 11.86 -43.35 16.06
N ASP A 339 11.41 -44.05 17.09
CA ASP A 339 10.07 -43.87 17.65
C ASP A 339 9.97 -42.53 18.40
N VAL A 340 8.97 -41.71 18.05
CA VAL A 340 8.76 -40.40 18.68
C VAL A 340 8.02 -40.51 20.02
N ALA A 341 7.34 -41.63 20.29
CA ALA A 341 6.53 -41.82 21.49
C ALA A 341 7.37 -41.75 22.78
N ASP A 342 8.64 -42.18 22.71
CA ASP A 342 9.58 -42.16 23.84
C ASP A 342 10.29 -40.80 24.03
N VAL A 343 10.07 -39.85 23.12
CA VAL A 343 10.75 -38.56 23.14
C VAL A 343 9.95 -37.55 23.96
N LYS A 344 10.59 -36.90 24.94
CA LYS A 344 9.91 -35.89 25.77
C LYS A 344 9.83 -34.50 25.14
N THR A 345 10.86 -34.11 24.38
CA THR A 345 10.94 -32.80 23.73
C THR A 345 11.77 -32.86 22.45
N THR A 346 11.38 -32.07 21.46
CA THR A 346 12.01 -32.02 20.12
C THR A 346 12.33 -30.59 19.68
N ASN A 347 12.23 -29.59 20.58
CA ASN A 347 12.29 -28.16 20.27
C ASN A 347 11.33 -27.77 19.13
N PHE A 348 10.11 -28.30 19.20
CA PHE A 348 9.09 -28.14 18.18
C PHE A 348 7.85 -27.48 18.79
N GLY A 349 7.68 -26.19 18.51
CA GLY A 349 6.53 -25.40 18.92
C GLY A 349 5.42 -25.40 17.86
N LEU A 350 4.18 -25.56 18.30
CA LEU A 350 3.00 -25.68 17.45
C LEU A 350 1.88 -24.81 18.04
N THR A 351 1.28 -23.96 17.21
CA THR A 351 0.16 -23.09 17.58
C THR A 351 -0.86 -23.03 16.44
N ASN A 352 -2.12 -23.34 16.69
CA ASN A 352 -3.22 -23.11 15.74
C ASN A 352 -3.02 -23.70 14.33
N ASN A 353 -2.40 -24.89 14.23
CA ASN A 353 -2.22 -25.57 12.94
C ASN A 353 -3.38 -26.51 12.63
N ALA A 354 -3.49 -26.97 11.40
CA ALA A 354 -4.36 -28.07 10.99
C ALA A 354 -3.50 -29.27 10.55
N LEU A 355 -3.62 -30.39 11.28
CA LEU A 355 -2.76 -31.58 11.17
C LEU A 355 -3.61 -32.87 11.18
N VAL A 356 -3.07 -33.98 10.69
CA VAL A 356 -3.61 -35.32 10.96
C VAL A 356 -2.85 -35.95 12.12
N LEU A 357 -3.54 -36.24 13.23
CA LEU A 357 -2.91 -36.79 14.44
C LEU A 357 -3.07 -38.32 14.57
N THR A 358 -4.04 -38.91 13.87
CA THR A 358 -4.26 -40.37 13.89
C THR A 358 -3.08 -41.11 13.24
N ALA A 359 -2.68 -42.24 13.83
CA ALA A 359 -1.58 -43.04 13.32
C ALA A 359 -1.88 -43.63 11.93
N GLY A 360 -0.89 -43.56 11.04
CA GLY A 360 -0.98 -44.10 9.68
C GLY A 360 -0.45 -43.14 8.63
N ASP A 361 -1.04 -43.23 7.45
CA ASP A 361 -0.80 -42.32 6.33
C ASP A 361 -1.17 -40.89 6.73
N ASP A 362 -0.41 -39.94 6.20
CA ASP A 362 -0.51 -38.50 6.41
C ASP A 362 -0.32 -38.01 7.85
N GLN A 363 -0.09 -38.91 8.82
CA GLN A 363 0.13 -38.54 10.22
C GLN A 363 1.25 -37.50 10.37
N CYS A 364 1.03 -36.50 11.22
CA CYS A 364 2.09 -35.71 11.80
C CYS A 364 2.59 -36.39 13.09
N ASP A 365 3.70 -37.12 12.97
CA ASP A 365 4.34 -37.86 14.05
C ASP A 365 4.92 -36.90 15.09
N LEU A 366 4.34 -36.85 16.29
CA LEU A 366 4.71 -35.90 17.35
C LEU A 366 4.87 -36.61 18.70
N PRO A 367 5.73 -36.09 19.60
CA PRO A 367 5.81 -36.56 20.98
C PRO A 367 4.45 -36.55 21.69
N THR A 368 4.17 -37.55 22.53
CA THR A 368 2.90 -37.64 23.26
C THR A 368 2.60 -36.39 24.10
N GLU A 369 3.62 -35.80 24.73
CA GLU A 369 3.46 -34.58 25.51
C GLU A 369 3.14 -33.34 24.65
N VAL A 370 3.67 -33.29 23.43
CA VAL A 370 3.35 -32.21 22.48
C VAL A 370 1.90 -32.34 22.00
N VAL A 371 1.44 -33.55 21.67
CA VAL A 371 0.04 -33.81 21.28
C VAL A 371 -0.93 -33.38 22.39
N LYS A 372 -0.61 -33.64 23.66
CA LYS A 372 -1.42 -33.18 24.80
C LYS A 372 -1.46 -31.65 24.89
N ALA A 373 -0.33 -30.98 24.68
CA ALA A 373 -0.21 -29.53 24.82
C ALA A 373 -0.97 -28.73 23.74
N ILE A 374 -1.17 -29.31 22.55
CA ILE A 374 -1.80 -28.63 21.41
C ILE A 374 -3.27 -28.99 21.19
N LYS A 375 -3.86 -29.83 22.05
CA LYS A 375 -5.19 -30.42 21.84
C LYS A 375 -6.29 -29.37 21.61
N ASP A 376 -6.20 -28.23 22.29
CA ASP A 376 -7.23 -27.18 22.25
C ASP A 376 -6.88 -26.05 21.27
N THR A 377 -5.72 -26.10 20.62
CA THR A 377 -5.24 -25.06 19.70
C THR A 377 -5.08 -25.58 18.28
N THR A 378 -4.61 -26.81 18.09
CA THR A 378 -4.46 -27.44 16.78
C THR A 378 -5.76 -28.14 16.36
N LEU A 379 -6.17 -27.92 15.11
CA LEU A 379 -7.27 -28.63 14.50
C LEU A 379 -6.82 -30.01 13.99
N ASP A 380 -7.46 -31.07 14.47
CA ASP A 380 -7.23 -32.44 13.98
C ASP A 380 -8.12 -32.74 12.76
N LEU A 381 -7.48 -32.97 11.63
CA LEU A 381 -8.11 -33.31 10.35
C LEU A 381 -8.21 -34.82 10.10
N SER A 382 -7.95 -35.65 11.12
CA SER A 382 -8.10 -37.11 11.02
C SER A 382 -9.50 -37.50 10.54
N GLY A 383 -9.58 -38.23 9.42
CA GLY A 383 -10.84 -38.67 8.82
C GLY A 383 -11.64 -37.58 8.10
N VAL A 384 -11.14 -36.34 8.04
CA VAL A 384 -11.73 -35.24 7.28
C VAL A 384 -11.28 -35.35 5.82
N ALA A 385 -12.20 -35.15 4.88
CA ALA A 385 -11.86 -35.20 3.45
C ALA A 385 -11.32 -33.84 2.97
N PHE A 386 -10.25 -33.85 2.16
CA PHE A 386 -9.64 -32.64 1.59
C PHE A 386 -10.67 -31.66 1.01
N SER A 387 -11.60 -32.16 0.20
CA SER A 387 -12.60 -31.36 -0.50
C SER A 387 -13.64 -30.71 0.41
N THR A 388 -13.72 -31.10 1.68
CA THR A 388 -14.63 -30.47 2.65
C THR A 388 -14.05 -29.19 3.22
N VAL A 389 -12.72 -29.11 3.38
CA VAL A 389 -12.06 -27.96 4.05
C VAL A 389 -11.35 -27.02 3.09
N LEU A 390 -10.96 -27.47 1.89
CA LEU A 390 -10.26 -26.66 0.90
C LEU A 390 -10.95 -26.69 -0.48
N SER A 391 -10.77 -25.62 -1.25
CA SER A 391 -11.09 -25.54 -2.67
C SER A 391 -10.26 -26.54 -3.50
N THR A 392 -10.57 -26.67 -4.79
CA THR A 392 -9.55 -27.18 -5.74
C THR A 392 -8.45 -26.13 -5.90
N LEU A 393 -7.29 -26.53 -6.43
CA LEU A 393 -6.20 -25.59 -6.71
C LEU A 393 -6.67 -24.55 -7.72
N GLN A 394 -6.64 -23.27 -7.35
CA GLN A 394 -6.93 -22.17 -8.27
C GLN A 394 -5.67 -21.81 -9.04
N ASN A 395 -5.80 -21.71 -10.37
CA ASN A 395 -4.72 -21.32 -11.26
C ASN A 395 -4.39 -19.82 -11.13
N PRO A 396 -3.18 -19.39 -11.54
CA PRO A 396 -2.80 -17.99 -11.65
C PRO A 396 -3.85 -17.15 -12.38
N SER A 397 -4.24 -16.06 -11.75
CA SER A 397 -5.13 -15.04 -12.28
C SER A 397 -4.92 -13.73 -11.54
N GLU A 398 -5.56 -12.66 -11.99
CA GLU A 398 -5.58 -11.37 -11.28
C GLU A 398 -6.09 -11.49 -9.83
N TYR A 399 -7.01 -12.41 -9.53
CA TYR A 399 -7.53 -12.65 -8.17
C TYR A 399 -6.62 -13.48 -7.28
N THR A 400 -5.55 -14.06 -7.83
CA THR A 400 -4.56 -14.84 -7.07
C THR A 400 -3.18 -14.19 -7.06
N SER A 401 -3.08 -12.91 -7.44
CA SER A 401 -1.79 -12.24 -7.67
C SER A 401 -0.89 -13.06 -8.61
N TYR A 402 -1.50 -13.74 -9.59
CA TYR A 402 -0.85 -14.62 -10.55
C TYR A 402 -0.10 -15.82 -9.93
N MET A 403 -0.61 -16.35 -8.82
CA MET A 403 -0.04 -17.50 -8.12
C MET A 403 -1.04 -18.65 -7.94
N TYR A 404 -0.52 -19.86 -7.70
CA TYR A 404 -1.33 -21.02 -7.38
C TYR A 404 -1.66 -21.06 -5.89
N MET A 405 -2.93 -21.28 -5.55
CA MET A 405 -3.36 -21.33 -4.16
C MET A 405 -4.66 -22.10 -3.97
N TYR A 406 -4.91 -22.49 -2.72
CA TYR A 406 -6.19 -23.01 -2.25
C TYR A 406 -6.88 -21.98 -1.38
N PHE A 407 -8.20 -22.05 -1.30
CA PHE A 407 -9.01 -21.25 -0.38
C PHE A 407 -9.70 -22.16 0.64
N PRO A 408 -9.69 -21.80 1.93
CA PRO A 408 -10.45 -22.54 2.93
C PRO A 408 -11.96 -22.40 2.66
N LYS A 409 -12.68 -23.47 2.93
CA LYS A 409 -14.13 -23.52 2.85
C LYS A 409 -14.72 -23.25 4.23
N ASP A 410 -15.71 -22.36 4.25
CA ASP A 410 -16.56 -22.12 5.41
C ASP A 410 -17.85 -22.92 5.22
N ASN A 411 -18.04 -23.94 6.04
CA ASN A 411 -19.24 -24.78 6.07
C ASN A 411 -20.01 -24.61 7.39
N GLY A 412 -19.60 -23.71 8.28
CA GLY A 412 -20.10 -23.58 9.64
C GLY A 412 -19.81 -24.78 10.54
N THR A 413 -18.70 -25.50 10.31
CA THR A 413 -18.33 -26.70 11.08
C THR A 413 -17.13 -26.49 11.99
N LYS A 414 -16.96 -27.35 13.00
CA LYS A 414 -15.79 -27.31 13.91
C LYS A 414 -14.46 -27.67 13.22
N THR A 415 -14.52 -28.22 12.01
CA THR A 415 -13.36 -28.58 11.19
C THR A 415 -13.02 -27.53 10.14
N ASP A 416 -13.73 -26.40 10.14
CA ASP A 416 -13.44 -25.32 9.22
C ASP A 416 -12.10 -24.67 9.56
N LEU A 417 -11.44 -24.21 8.52
CA LEU A 417 -10.15 -23.52 8.60
C LEU A 417 -10.33 -21.99 8.66
N VAL A 418 -11.58 -21.52 8.66
CA VAL A 418 -11.96 -20.11 8.60
C VAL A 418 -12.28 -19.60 10.02
N ASP A 419 -11.87 -18.37 10.33
CA ASP A 419 -12.22 -17.68 11.59
C ASP A 419 -11.93 -18.52 12.86
N THR A 420 -10.71 -19.05 12.99
CA THR A 420 -10.36 -20.03 14.06
C THR A 420 -10.17 -19.45 15.46
N ALA A 421 -10.65 -18.23 15.72
CA ALA A 421 -10.46 -17.46 16.96
C ALA A 421 -8.99 -17.14 17.30
N SER A 422 -8.07 -17.38 16.36
CA SER A 422 -6.66 -17.00 16.46
C SER A 422 -6.42 -15.59 15.91
N MET A 423 -5.46 -14.88 16.47
CA MET A 423 -4.95 -13.60 15.96
C MET A 423 -3.47 -13.68 15.54
N ALA A 424 -2.88 -14.88 15.55
CA ALA A 424 -1.45 -15.12 15.42
C ALA A 424 -0.98 -15.47 13.99
N CYS A 425 -1.83 -15.30 12.97
CA CYS A 425 -1.48 -15.52 11.57
C CYS A 425 -0.59 -14.41 11.00
N SER A 426 -0.10 -14.60 9.78
CA SER A 426 0.63 -13.56 9.04
C SER A 426 -0.24 -12.31 8.81
N ALA A 427 0.37 -11.12 8.80
CA ALA A 427 -0.37 -9.86 8.59
C ALA A 427 -1.07 -9.76 7.21
N ARG A 428 -0.54 -10.50 6.23
CA ARG A 428 -1.08 -10.61 4.88
C ARG A 428 -1.16 -12.08 4.46
N ASP A 429 -2.12 -12.38 3.61
CA ASP A 429 -2.24 -13.68 2.95
C ASP A 429 -1.33 -13.78 1.71
N GLN A 430 -1.35 -14.93 1.02
CA GLN A 430 -0.50 -15.19 -0.15
C GLN A 430 -0.73 -14.18 -1.29
N ARG A 431 -1.93 -13.60 -1.42
CA ARG A 431 -2.27 -12.60 -2.44
C ARG A 431 -1.79 -11.20 -2.06
N GLY A 432 -1.35 -11.01 -0.81
CA GLY A 432 -1.04 -9.70 -0.23
C GLY A 432 -2.25 -9.00 0.41
N VAL A 433 -3.40 -9.68 0.50
CA VAL A 433 -4.60 -9.17 1.18
C VAL A 433 -4.33 -9.14 2.68
N SER A 434 -4.69 -8.04 3.34
CA SER A 434 -4.46 -7.89 4.78
C SER A 434 -5.42 -8.75 5.58
N ARG A 435 -4.91 -9.44 6.60
CA ARG A 435 -5.72 -10.19 7.55
C ARG A 435 -6.14 -9.25 8.68
N THR A 436 -7.38 -8.78 8.60
CA THR A 436 -7.92 -7.79 9.53
C THR A 436 -8.95 -8.44 10.43
N ALA A 437 -8.67 -8.46 11.74
CA ALA A 437 -9.75 -8.65 12.69
C ALA A 437 -10.59 -7.40 12.75
N SER A 438 -11.85 -7.55 12.39
CA SER A 438 -12.85 -6.50 12.45
C SER A 438 -14.09 -7.02 13.13
N ILE A 439 -14.67 -6.15 13.97
CA ILE A 439 -15.92 -6.39 14.66
C ILE A 439 -16.98 -5.57 13.91
N ASN A 440 -18.06 -6.22 13.47
CA ASN A 440 -19.20 -5.52 12.92
C ASN A 440 -19.87 -4.70 14.03
N SER A 441 -20.20 -3.43 13.76
CA SER A 441 -20.56 -2.48 14.80
C SER A 441 -22.03 -2.45 15.20
N THR A 442 -22.93 -3.16 14.48
CA THR A 442 -24.38 -3.00 14.70
C THR A 442 -25.20 -4.30 14.76
N GLY A 443 -24.67 -5.45 14.34
CA GLY A 443 -25.42 -6.72 14.32
C GLY A 443 -25.16 -7.60 15.54
N GLN A 444 -26.21 -7.99 16.28
CA GLN A 444 -26.11 -8.98 17.38
C GLN A 444 -25.74 -10.39 16.90
N THR A 445 -25.82 -10.67 15.59
CA THR A 445 -25.61 -11.99 14.98
C THR A 445 -24.32 -12.09 14.17
N GLU A 446 -23.49 -11.04 14.11
CA GLU A 446 -22.29 -11.03 13.26
C GLU A 446 -21.03 -11.34 14.07
N THR A 447 -20.32 -12.39 13.64
CA THR A 447 -19.05 -12.83 14.25
C THR A 447 -17.91 -11.87 13.85
N SER A 448 -16.89 -11.77 14.71
CA SER A 448 -15.68 -11.02 14.36
C SER A 448 -14.84 -11.82 13.37
N ASN A 449 -14.18 -11.14 12.42
CA ASN A 449 -13.16 -11.80 11.59
C ASN A 449 -11.95 -12.15 12.47
N THR A 450 -11.43 -13.36 12.35
CA THR A 450 -10.20 -13.83 12.99
C THR A 450 -9.37 -14.61 11.97
N CYS A 451 -8.15 -14.99 12.31
CA CYS A 451 -7.25 -15.63 11.36
C CYS A 451 -7.77 -16.97 10.83
N ASP A 452 -7.69 -17.12 9.51
CA ASP A 452 -7.80 -18.43 8.85
C ASP A 452 -6.49 -19.24 8.99
N ILE A 453 -6.60 -20.57 8.99
CA ILE A 453 -5.45 -21.49 8.91
C ILE A 453 -5.12 -21.74 7.43
N GLY A 454 -3.84 -21.57 7.07
CA GLY A 454 -3.33 -21.72 5.70
C GLY A 454 -2.87 -20.41 5.07
N ALA A 455 -2.54 -20.46 3.78
CA ALA A 455 -1.92 -19.37 3.02
C ALA A 455 -2.86 -18.23 2.64
N THR A 456 -4.15 -18.50 2.50
CA THR A 456 -5.17 -17.53 2.08
C THR A 456 -6.09 -17.16 3.24
N GLU A 457 -6.71 -15.99 3.11
CA GLU A 457 -7.76 -15.51 4.01
C GLU A 457 -9.06 -15.37 3.22
N VAL A 458 -10.19 -15.82 3.75
CA VAL A 458 -11.52 -15.58 3.20
C VAL A 458 -11.98 -14.19 3.61
N LEU A 459 -12.30 -13.35 2.63
CA LEU A 459 -12.84 -12.03 2.92
C LEU A 459 -14.36 -12.10 3.13
N ARG A 460 -14.79 -11.59 4.28
CA ARG A 460 -16.19 -11.41 4.63
C ARG A 460 -16.53 -9.92 4.65
N LEU A 461 -17.62 -9.54 3.96
CA LEU A 461 -18.13 -8.17 3.99
C LEU A 461 -18.28 -7.68 5.43
N THR A 462 -17.58 -6.60 5.75
CA THR A 462 -17.57 -6.03 7.10
C THR A 462 -17.64 -4.51 7.00
N ALA A 463 -18.74 -3.93 7.47
CA ALA A 463 -18.91 -2.49 7.61
C ALA A 463 -18.43 -2.03 9.00
N GLY A 464 -17.55 -1.03 9.02
CA GLY A 464 -17.05 -0.40 10.24
C GLY A 464 -17.64 0.99 10.45
N ASN A 465 -17.59 1.50 11.69
CA ASN A 465 -18.03 2.87 11.96
C ASN A 465 -17.15 3.89 11.22
N LEU A 466 -17.80 4.85 10.56
CA LEU A 466 -17.15 5.93 9.84
C LEU A 466 -17.26 7.21 10.66
N THR A 467 -16.15 7.88 10.93
CA THR A 467 -16.15 9.15 11.68
C THR A 467 -15.71 10.30 10.80
N ALA A 468 -16.50 11.37 10.78
CA ALA A 468 -16.22 12.56 9.98
C ALA A 468 -16.69 13.85 10.68
N VAL A 469 -16.20 14.99 10.20
CA VAL A 469 -16.63 16.35 10.60
C VAL A 469 -16.83 17.14 9.32
N ASN A 470 -17.74 18.12 9.30
CA ASN A 470 -17.86 19.01 8.15
C ASN A 470 -16.55 19.79 7.96
N GLN A 471 -16.21 20.04 6.70
CA GLN A 471 -15.03 20.80 6.30
C GLN A 471 -15.49 21.97 5.42
N SER A 472 -14.66 23.01 5.34
CA SER A 472 -14.91 24.13 4.44
C SER A 472 -15.11 23.66 3.00
N ILE A 473 -16.28 23.96 2.42
CA ILE A 473 -16.57 23.59 1.03
C ILE A 473 -15.65 24.30 0.04
N VAL A 474 -15.22 25.53 0.36
CA VAL A 474 -14.25 26.30 -0.44
C VAL A 474 -12.92 25.54 -0.48
N THR A 475 -12.46 25.00 0.64
CA THR A 475 -11.25 24.19 0.71
C THR A 475 -11.40 22.86 -0.04
N ILE A 476 -12.53 22.16 0.11
CA ILE A 476 -12.81 20.90 -0.61
C ILE A 476 -12.76 21.14 -2.13
N LEU A 477 -13.53 22.12 -2.62
CA LEU A 477 -13.61 22.43 -4.05
C LEU A 477 -12.27 22.93 -4.61
N GLY A 478 -11.56 23.78 -3.88
CA GLY A 478 -10.22 24.23 -4.28
C GLY A 478 -9.22 23.06 -4.35
N GLY A 479 -9.33 22.10 -3.43
CA GLY A 479 -8.55 20.86 -3.46
C GLY A 479 -8.84 20.02 -4.70
N TYR A 480 -10.11 19.81 -5.05
CA TYR A 480 -10.49 19.09 -6.27
C TYR A 480 -10.05 19.81 -7.54
N GLN A 481 -10.20 21.14 -7.61
CA GLN A 481 -9.77 21.95 -8.76
C GLN A 481 -8.28 21.79 -9.00
N LYS A 482 -7.46 21.90 -7.94
CA LYS A 482 -6.01 21.70 -8.03
C LYS A 482 -5.64 20.32 -8.56
N GLN A 483 -6.33 19.26 -8.13
CA GLN A 483 -6.07 17.91 -8.63
C GLN A 483 -6.50 17.76 -10.07
N TYR A 484 -7.68 18.25 -10.44
CA TYR A 484 -8.16 18.28 -11.83
C TYR A 484 -7.14 18.97 -12.75
N ASP A 485 -6.71 20.18 -12.41
CA ASP A 485 -5.73 20.95 -13.20
C ASP A 485 -4.40 20.22 -13.31
N THR A 486 -3.97 19.55 -12.23
CA THR A 486 -2.74 18.73 -12.23
C THR A 486 -2.86 17.59 -13.25
N PHE A 487 -3.92 16.77 -13.19
CA PHE A 487 -4.08 15.64 -14.12
C PHE A 487 -4.28 16.11 -15.55
N LYS A 488 -5.04 17.18 -15.77
CA LYS A 488 -5.20 17.79 -17.08
C LYS A 488 -3.86 18.22 -17.68
N SER A 489 -3.01 18.89 -16.90
CA SER A 489 -1.68 19.31 -17.35
C SER A 489 -0.78 18.11 -17.71
N LEU A 490 -0.89 17.00 -16.97
CA LEU A 490 -0.16 15.75 -17.27
C LEU A 490 -0.65 15.10 -18.56
N ILE A 491 -1.95 15.17 -18.86
CA ILE A 491 -2.53 14.64 -20.11
C ILE A 491 -2.11 15.48 -21.32
N GLU A 492 -2.04 16.81 -21.16
CA GLU A 492 -1.67 17.75 -22.22
C GLU A 492 -0.15 17.78 -22.48
N ASN A 493 0.67 17.32 -21.53
CA ASN A 493 2.13 17.25 -21.69
C ASN A 493 2.57 16.12 -22.65
N LYS A 494 3.28 16.50 -23.72
CA LYS A 494 3.78 15.57 -24.75
C LYS A 494 4.87 14.62 -24.27
N ASP A 495 5.57 14.97 -23.19
CA ASP A 495 6.63 14.14 -22.60
C ASP A 495 6.09 13.10 -21.61
N THR A 496 4.78 13.12 -21.33
CA THR A 496 4.14 12.13 -20.48
C THR A 496 4.22 10.75 -21.12
N ASN A 497 4.67 9.75 -20.34
CA ASN A 497 4.64 8.37 -20.76
C ASN A 497 3.20 7.98 -21.17
N PRO A 498 2.96 7.56 -22.42
CA PRO A 498 1.64 7.18 -22.92
C PRO A 498 0.93 6.12 -22.07
N ASP A 499 1.68 5.24 -21.42
CA ASP A 499 1.14 4.20 -20.54
C ASP A 499 0.34 4.79 -19.37
N PHE A 500 0.67 6.00 -18.89
CA PHE A 500 -0.01 6.61 -17.74
C PHE A 500 -1.29 7.38 -18.11
N LEU A 501 -1.50 7.67 -19.41
CA LEU A 501 -2.63 8.48 -19.86
C LEU A 501 -4.01 7.90 -19.49
N PRO A 502 -4.26 6.59 -19.55
CA PRO A 502 -5.53 6.02 -19.10
C PRO A 502 -5.82 6.33 -17.62
N TYR A 503 -4.83 6.15 -16.75
CA TYR A 503 -4.95 6.48 -15.32
C TYR A 503 -5.22 7.97 -15.12
N TYR A 504 -4.45 8.86 -15.77
CA TYR A 504 -4.65 10.31 -15.61
C TYR A 504 -6.02 10.77 -16.07
N ARG A 505 -6.55 10.24 -17.18
CA ARG A 505 -7.92 10.53 -17.64
C ARG A 505 -8.97 10.05 -16.65
N ALA A 506 -8.78 8.88 -16.05
CA ALA A 506 -9.70 8.38 -15.01
C ALA A 506 -9.68 9.28 -13.76
N GLN A 507 -8.50 9.76 -13.35
CA GLN A 507 -8.37 10.71 -12.23
C GLN A 507 -8.97 12.08 -12.55
N GLU A 508 -8.68 12.64 -13.73
CA GLU A 508 -9.27 13.89 -14.20
C GLU A 508 -10.80 13.84 -14.14
N MET A 509 -11.41 12.79 -14.70
CA MET A 509 -12.86 12.58 -14.67
C MET A 509 -13.41 12.43 -13.24
N THR A 510 -12.65 11.78 -12.35
CA THR A 510 -13.03 11.66 -10.93
C THR A 510 -13.09 13.03 -10.27
N TYR A 511 -12.08 13.89 -10.46
CA TYR A 511 -12.06 15.23 -9.87
C TYR A 511 -13.04 16.20 -10.53
N ASP A 512 -13.29 16.07 -11.82
CA ASP A 512 -14.33 16.83 -12.53
C ASP A 512 -15.73 16.51 -11.98
N ASN A 513 -16.06 15.22 -11.82
CA ASN A 513 -17.30 14.79 -11.19
C ASN A 513 -17.40 15.27 -9.74
N ASN A 514 -16.32 15.12 -8.95
CA ASN A 514 -16.29 15.62 -7.58
C ASN A 514 -16.55 17.12 -7.51
N LEU A 515 -15.95 17.94 -8.38
CA LEU A 515 -16.21 19.38 -8.47
C LEU A 515 -17.67 19.67 -8.79
N LYS A 516 -18.18 19.07 -9.86
CA LYS A 516 -19.53 19.29 -10.38
C LYS A 516 -20.58 18.99 -9.32
N TYR A 517 -20.55 17.77 -8.77
CA TYR A 517 -21.60 17.29 -7.88
C TYR A 517 -21.43 17.79 -6.44
N THR A 518 -20.20 17.99 -5.95
CA THR A 518 -20.01 18.61 -4.61
C THR A 518 -20.56 20.03 -4.62
N LYS A 519 -20.38 20.76 -5.73
CA LYS A 519 -20.91 22.11 -5.88
C LYS A 519 -22.43 22.15 -5.99
N SER A 520 -23.06 21.21 -6.70
CA SER A 520 -24.53 21.18 -6.86
C SER A 520 -25.27 20.62 -5.65
N ASP A 521 -24.66 19.64 -4.98
CA ASP A 521 -25.37 18.79 -4.02
C ASP A 521 -25.05 19.17 -2.56
N GLN A 522 -24.06 20.04 -2.32
CA GLN A 522 -23.81 20.65 -1.01
C GLN A 522 -25.07 21.29 -0.42
N LYS A 523 -25.16 21.22 0.91
CA LYS A 523 -26.12 21.89 1.79
C LYS A 523 -25.34 22.76 2.77
N TYR A 524 -26.03 23.29 3.77
CA TYR A 524 -25.38 23.93 4.89
C TYR A 524 -24.64 22.88 5.75
N ARG A 525 -23.34 23.07 5.94
CA ARG A 525 -22.38 22.25 6.71
C ARG A 525 -22.39 20.77 6.35
N THR A 526 -22.53 20.44 5.06
CA THR A 526 -22.56 19.02 4.63
C THR A 526 -21.28 18.27 4.96
N VAL A 527 -21.45 17.08 5.52
CA VAL A 527 -20.38 16.08 5.67
C VAL A 527 -20.49 15.09 4.52
N PHE A 528 -19.41 14.95 3.75
CA PHE A 528 -19.31 14.00 2.65
C PHE A 528 -18.53 12.77 3.12
N VAL A 529 -19.19 11.61 3.19
CA VAL A 529 -18.59 10.38 3.73
C VAL A 529 -18.50 9.31 2.65
N ASP A 530 -17.32 8.71 2.50
CA ASP A 530 -17.12 7.56 1.61
C ASP A 530 -17.41 6.25 2.34
N PRO A 531 -18.49 5.52 1.99
CA PRO A 531 -18.83 4.28 2.68
C PRO A 531 -17.94 3.10 2.29
N PHE A 532 -17.01 3.26 1.34
CA PHE A 532 -16.16 2.17 0.84
C PHE A 532 -14.71 2.24 1.35
N ALA A 533 -14.29 3.38 1.92
CA ALA A 533 -12.87 3.67 2.15
C ALA A 533 -12.15 2.82 3.22
N THR A 534 -12.88 2.29 4.21
CA THR A 534 -12.30 1.59 5.38
C THR A 534 -12.93 0.25 5.70
N ASN A 535 -13.85 -0.20 4.85
CA ASN A 535 -14.61 -1.42 5.06
C ASN A 535 -13.96 -2.60 4.31
N LEU A 536 -14.35 -3.82 4.67
CA LEU A 536 -13.85 -5.02 4.00
C LEU A 536 -14.85 -5.47 2.92
N PRO A 537 -14.39 -5.77 1.70
CA PRO A 537 -15.22 -6.37 0.67
C PRO A 537 -15.55 -7.83 0.99
N ASP A 538 -16.48 -8.38 0.23
CA ASP A 538 -16.75 -9.81 0.17
C ASP A 538 -16.07 -10.49 -1.03
N GLU A 539 -16.14 -11.82 -1.06
CA GLU A 539 -15.75 -12.66 -2.17
C GLU A 539 -16.93 -13.43 -2.76
N THR A 540 -16.87 -13.60 -4.08
CA THR A 540 -17.68 -14.61 -4.78
C THR A 540 -16.96 -15.95 -4.76
N VAL A 541 -17.69 -17.01 -4.43
CA VAL A 541 -17.21 -18.38 -4.49
C VAL A 541 -17.46 -18.94 -5.88
N LEU A 542 -16.39 -19.33 -6.57
CA LEU A 542 -16.48 -19.98 -7.88
C LEU A 542 -16.97 -21.43 -7.74
N ALA A 543 -17.45 -22.02 -8.84
CA ALA A 543 -17.96 -23.40 -8.84
C ALA A 543 -16.92 -24.44 -8.36
N ASN A 544 -15.63 -24.17 -8.58
CA ASN A 544 -14.52 -25.01 -8.12
C ASN A 544 -14.07 -24.70 -6.68
N GLY A 545 -14.79 -23.83 -5.98
CA GLY A 545 -14.45 -23.32 -4.65
C GLY A 545 -13.34 -22.26 -4.66
N GLY A 546 -12.91 -21.76 -5.83
CA GLY A 546 -12.04 -20.61 -5.93
C GLY A 546 -12.71 -19.32 -5.44
N ARG A 547 -11.96 -18.22 -5.40
CA ARG A 547 -12.44 -16.90 -4.92
C ARG A 547 -12.14 -15.79 -5.91
N GLU A 548 -13.08 -14.85 -5.99
CA GLU A 548 -12.94 -13.55 -6.64
C GLU A 548 -13.38 -12.45 -5.69
N ILE A 549 -12.49 -11.49 -5.42
CA ILE A 549 -12.81 -10.33 -4.58
C ILE A 549 -13.79 -9.42 -5.32
N LYS A 550 -14.87 -9.03 -4.66
CA LYS A 550 -15.79 -8.00 -5.15
C LYS A 550 -15.53 -6.72 -4.38
N HIS A 551 -14.67 -5.85 -4.92
CA HIS A 551 -14.29 -4.61 -4.26
C HIS A 551 -15.48 -3.70 -3.98
N LEU A 552 -15.39 -3.02 -2.85
CA LEU A 552 -16.35 -2.03 -2.41
C LEU A 552 -16.45 -0.89 -3.43
N SER A 553 -17.55 -0.89 -4.16
CA SER A 553 -17.87 0.09 -5.19
C SER A 553 -19.37 0.10 -5.44
N THR A 554 -19.85 1.15 -6.12
CA THR A 554 -21.23 1.24 -6.58
C THR A 554 -21.62 0.18 -7.61
N ASP A 555 -20.62 -0.43 -8.27
CA ASP A 555 -20.87 -1.43 -9.29
C ASP A 555 -21.16 -2.80 -8.65
N ASN A 556 -20.51 -3.08 -7.53
CA ASN A 556 -20.64 -4.34 -6.80
C ASN A 556 -21.63 -4.28 -5.62
N TYR A 557 -21.86 -3.11 -5.02
CA TYR A 557 -22.64 -2.98 -3.79
C TYR A 557 -23.76 -1.94 -3.93
N ASP A 558 -24.89 -2.25 -3.31
CA ASP A 558 -25.93 -1.26 -2.98
C ASP A 558 -25.61 -0.63 -1.63
N VAL A 559 -25.85 0.69 -1.54
CA VAL A 559 -25.69 1.46 -0.31
C VAL A 559 -27.08 1.93 0.12
N THR A 560 -27.47 1.58 1.34
CA THR A 560 -28.68 2.11 1.97
C THR A 560 -28.30 2.88 3.22
N VAL A 561 -29.00 3.99 3.47
CA VAL A 561 -28.71 4.91 4.58
C VAL A 561 -30.00 5.20 5.32
N SER A 562 -29.93 5.33 6.65
CA SER A 562 -31.05 5.75 7.48
C SER A 562 -30.57 6.67 8.58
N LYS A 563 -31.40 7.66 8.92
CA LYS A 563 -31.15 8.62 9.99
C LYS A 563 -31.43 7.98 11.36
N LEU A 564 -30.58 8.24 12.34
CA LEU A 564 -30.82 7.82 13.73
C LEU A 564 -31.05 9.02 14.67
N GLY A 565 -30.20 10.05 14.61
CA GLY A 565 -30.33 11.26 15.42
C GLY A 565 -29.06 11.58 16.22
N THR A 566 -29.22 12.30 17.34
CA THR A 566 -28.09 12.83 18.13
C THR A 566 -27.91 12.05 19.43
N GLY A 567 -26.66 11.72 19.79
CA GLY A 567 -26.34 11.02 21.03
C GLY A 567 -24.91 10.51 21.09
N LYS A 568 -24.72 9.28 21.59
CA LYS A 568 -23.41 8.63 21.73
C LYS A 568 -23.50 7.12 21.56
N LEU A 569 -22.35 6.44 21.53
CA LEU A 569 -22.29 4.98 21.63
C LEU A 569 -22.25 4.54 23.09
N ASP A 570 -22.91 3.43 23.41
CA ASP A 570 -22.84 2.77 24.71
C ASP A 570 -21.61 1.85 24.83
N ALA A 571 -21.50 1.12 25.95
CA ALA A 571 -20.38 0.20 26.20
C ALA A 571 -20.32 -1.00 25.23
N ASN A 572 -21.42 -1.30 24.54
CA ASN A 572 -21.54 -2.35 23.54
C ASN A 572 -21.42 -1.80 22.11
N ASN A 573 -21.00 -0.54 21.94
CA ASN A 573 -20.95 0.19 20.67
C ASN A 573 -22.31 0.36 19.98
N GLN A 574 -23.42 0.32 20.73
CA GLN A 574 -24.76 0.58 20.19
C GLN A 574 -25.13 2.06 20.35
N PHE A 575 -25.91 2.59 19.41
CA PHE A 575 -26.37 3.98 19.47
C PHE A 575 -27.34 4.19 20.64
N LEU A 576 -27.03 5.19 21.48
CA LEU A 576 -27.84 5.68 22.58
C LEU A 576 -28.06 7.19 22.37
N GLY A 577 -29.24 7.55 21.88
CA GLY A 577 -29.57 8.94 21.57
C GLY A 577 -31.06 9.15 21.32
N LYS A 578 -31.41 10.31 20.76
CA LYS A 578 -32.78 10.69 20.40
C LYS A 578 -32.85 11.00 18.91
N ASP A 579 -34.01 10.69 18.30
CA ASP A 579 -34.29 11.11 16.93
C ASP A 579 -34.21 12.64 16.82
N ASP A 580 -33.58 13.11 15.75
CA ASP A 580 -33.51 14.53 15.40
C ASP A 580 -34.25 14.76 14.08
N ALA A 581 -35.34 15.53 14.11
CA ALA A 581 -36.15 15.85 12.94
C ALA A 581 -35.43 16.73 11.91
N ASN A 582 -34.34 17.41 12.30
CA ASN A 582 -33.57 18.31 11.45
C ASN A 582 -32.36 17.63 10.79
N LEU A 583 -31.92 16.48 11.29
CA LEU A 583 -30.85 15.69 10.69
C LEU A 583 -31.31 15.00 9.40
N ARG A 584 -30.43 14.94 8.40
CA ARG A 584 -30.63 14.20 7.13
C ARG A 584 -29.41 13.34 6.84
N CYS A 585 -29.68 12.16 6.30
CA CYS A 585 -28.68 11.18 5.92
C CYS A 585 -29.10 10.59 4.57
N GLU A 586 -28.35 10.89 3.51
CA GLU A 586 -28.73 10.56 2.14
C GLU A 586 -27.57 9.91 1.39
N TRP A 587 -27.87 8.93 0.54
CA TRP A 587 -26.89 8.38 -0.39
C TRP A 587 -26.92 9.18 -1.69
N ASP A 588 -25.78 9.78 -2.05
CA ASP A 588 -25.59 10.43 -3.34
C ASP A 588 -24.85 9.49 -4.29
N ALA A 589 -25.57 8.98 -5.29
CA ALA A 589 -25.02 8.04 -6.27
C ALA A 589 -24.03 8.70 -7.26
N ASN A 590 -24.13 10.01 -7.51
CA ASN A 590 -23.24 10.72 -8.42
C ASN A 590 -21.87 10.96 -7.76
N LEU A 591 -21.88 11.40 -6.50
CA LEU A 591 -20.68 11.59 -5.69
C LEU A 591 -20.11 10.28 -5.16
N LYS A 592 -20.95 9.24 -5.09
CA LYS A 592 -20.65 7.98 -4.41
C LYS A 592 -20.31 8.24 -2.93
N LYS A 593 -21.06 9.14 -2.29
CA LYS A 593 -20.88 9.55 -0.89
C LYS A 593 -22.20 9.52 -0.14
N ILE A 594 -22.12 9.26 1.16
CA ILE A 594 -23.20 9.55 2.10
C ILE A 594 -23.10 11.03 2.47
N LEU A 595 -24.18 11.77 2.26
CA LEU A 595 -24.34 13.15 2.70
C LEU A 595 -25.01 13.16 4.07
N VAL A 596 -24.35 13.76 5.04
CA VAL A 596 -24.93 14.02 6.37
C VAL A 596 -25.00 15.53 6.56
N TYR A 597 -26.18 16.05 6.82
CA TYR A 597 -26.39 17.49 6.98
C TYR A 597 -27.61 17.78 7.86
N ARG A 598 -27.74 19.03 8.30
CA ARG A 598 -28.91 19.52 9.04
C ARG A 598 -29.68 20.53 8.20
N VAL A 599 -30.99 20.62 8.43
CA VAL A 599 -31.85 21.65 7.80
C VAL A 599 -32.03 22.89 8.68
N ASP A 600 -31.50 22.86 9.90
CA ASP A 600 -31.31 24.02 10.78
C ASP A 600 -29.81 24.40 10.82
N ASP A 601 -29.49 25.49 11.53
CA ASP A 601 -28.12 26.00 11.62
C ASP A 601 -27.38 25.59 12.91
N ALA A 602 -27.89 24.57 13.61
CA ALA A 602 -27.31 24.11 14.86
C ALA A 602 -25.96 23.40 14.65
N VAL A 603 -25.04 23.62 15.58
CA VAL A 603 -23.80 22.83 15.73
C VAL A 603 -24.05 21.66 16.67
N THR A 604 -23.25 20.60 16.57
CA THR A 604 -23.40 19.44 17.44
C THR A 604 -22.98 19.81 18.87
N PRO A 605 -23.79 19.50 19.90
CA PRO A 605 -23.45 19.77 21.29
C PRO A 605 -22.16 19.07 21.75
N THR A 606 -21.42 19.70 22.66
CA THR A 606 -20.20 19.11 23.21
C THR A 606 -20.49 17.78 23.92
N GLY A 607 -19.82 16.71 23.50
CA GLY A 607 -19.96 15.36 24.07
C GLY A 607 -20.96 14.45 23.37
N ASP A 608 -21.75 15.00 22.44
CA ASP A 608 -22.66 14.25 21.56
C ASP A 608 -22.11 14.20 20.12
N TYR A 609 -22.68 13.29 19.34
CA TYR A 609 -22.45 13.12 17.91
C TYR A 609 -23.76 12.90 17.18
N GLU A 610 -23.74 13.13 15.87
CA GLU A 610 -24.85 12.86 14.96
C GLU A 610 -24.65 11.48 14.32
N PHE A 611 -25.71 10.69 14.27
CA PHE A 611 -25.66 9.31 13.81
C PHE A 611 -26.59 9.06 12.63
N CYS A 612 -26.03 8.44 11.60
CA CYS A 612 -26.75 7.71 10.57
C CYS A 612 -26.35 6.23 10.65
N SER A 613 -27.23 5.31 10.27
CA SER A 613 -26.86 3.94 9.92
C SER A 613 -26.67 3.83 8.42
N TYR A 614 -25.72 3.03 7.98
CA TYR A 614 -25.59 2.63 6.58
C TYR A 614 -25.39 1.13 6.46
N THR A 615 -25.86 0.56 5.34
CA THR A 615 -25.71 -0.85 5.03
C THR A 615 -25.14 -0.99 3.62
N LEU A 616 -24.11 -1.83 3.51
CA LEU A 616 -23.57 -2.30 2.24
C LEU A 616 -24.16 -3.66 1.93
N THR A 617 -24.71 -3.85 0.73
CA THR A 617 -25.27 -5.13 0.29
C THR A 617 -24.61 -5.55 -1.02
N LEU A 618 -24.01 -6.74 -1.06
CA LEU A 618 -23.39 -7.27 -2.28
C LEU A 618 -24.48 -7.60 -3.31
N LYS A 619 -24.38 -6.99 -4.49
CA LYS A 619 -25.31 -7.22 -5.60
C LYS A 619 -25.23 -8.66 -6.10
N ASN A 620 -26.37 -9.20 -6.50
CA ASN A 620 -26.50 -10.54 -7.10
C ASN A 620 -25.94 -11.69 -6.23
N SER A 621 -25.91 -11.51 -4.90
CA SER A 621 -25.47 -12.54 -3.95
C SER A 621 -26.64 -13.43 -3.50
N ASN A 622 -26.39 -14.74 -3.41
CA ASN A 622 -27.32 -15.71 -2.83
C ASN A 622 -26.54 -16.72 -1.95
N PRO A 623 -26.78 -16.78 -0.63
CA PRO A 623 -27.66 -15.90 0.13
C PRO A 623 -27.21 -14.43 0.06
N VAL A 624 -28.13 -13.51 0.36
CA VAL A 624 -27.84 -12.07 0.39
C VAL A 624 -26.75 -11.81 1.43
N LYS A 625 -25.67 -11.15 1.02
CA LYS A 625 -24.59 -10.71 1.91
C LYS A 625 -24.67 -9.22 2.15
N SER A 626 -24.86 -8.81 3.40
CA SER A 626 -24.98 -7.41 3.81
C SER A 626 -24.29 -7.16 5.14
N SER A 627 -23.75 -5.96 5.34
CA SER A 627 -23.19 -5.54 6.63
C SER A 627 -23.52 -4.07 6.91
N SER A 628 -23.81 -3.76 8.18
CA SER A 628 -24.31 -2.45 8.63
C SER A 628 -23.40 -1.83 9.68
N ALA A 629 -23.25 -0.50 9.62
CA ALA A 629 -22.48 0.28 10.58
C ALA A 629 -23.00 1.71 10.72
N TYR A 630 -22.38 2.51 11.60
CA TYR A 630 -22.74 3.91 11.79
C TYR A 630 -21.84 4.86 11.00
N VAL A 631 -22.45 5.94 10.51
CA VAL A 631 -21.74 7.18 10.20
C VAL A 631 -21.92 8.10 11.41
N VAL A 632 -20.80 8.47 12.02
CA VAL A 632 -20.72 9.29 13.24
C VAL A 632 -20.12 10.64 12.86
N THR A 633 -20.91 11.71 12.95
CA THR A 633 -20.49 13.04 12.52
C THR A 633 -20.61 14.10 13.60
N ASN A 634 -19.87 15.19 13.41
CA ASN A 634 -19.98 16.41 14.19
C ASN A 634 -20.13 17.60 13.22
N PHE A 635 -21.05 18.50 13.51
CA PHE A 635 -21.21 19.77 12.82
C PHE A 635 -20.59 20.90 13.64
N ILE A 636 -19.58 21.53 13.07
CA ILE A 636 -18.93 22.73 13.61
C ILE A 636 -19.19 23.92 12.68
N ASN A 637 -19.14 25.12 13.24
CA ASN A 637 -19.07 26.33 12.43
C ASN A 637 -17.68 26.43 11.76
N ILE A 638 -17.66 26.79 10.48
CA ILE A 638 -16.44 27.01 9.71
C ILE A 638 -16.11 28.49 9.73
N ASP A 639 -14.87 28.83 10.02
CA ASP A 639 -14.42 30.22 10.07
C ASP A 639 -14.50 30.91 8.69
N PRO A 640 -14.86 32.20 8.64
CA PRO A 640 -14.82 32.96 7.40
C PRO A 640 -13.38 33.16 6.94
N ILE A 641 -13.18 33.44 5.65
CA ILE A 641 -11.87 33.67 5.05
C ILE A 641 -11.75 35.15 4.70
N ALA A 642 -10.74 35.82 5.25
CA ALA A 642 -10.36 37.19 4.87
C ALA A 642 -9.11 37.17 3.96
N ASN A 643 -9.13 37.94 2.87
CA ASN A 643 -8.03 37.99 1.91
C ASN A 643 -7.23 39.29 2.02
N ASP A 644 -5.94 39.20 1.72
CA ASP A 644 -5.08 40.38 1.56
C ASP A 644 -5.58 41.26 0.41
N VAL A 645 -5.52 42.58 0.60
CA VAL A 645 -5.99 43.56 -0.38
C VAL A 645 -5.02 44.73 -0.49
N SER A 646 -4.93 45.33 -1.67
CA SER A 646 -4.07 46.49 -1.93
C SER A 646 -4.89 47.67 -2.45
N TYR A 647 -4.66 48.85 -1.89
CA TYR A 647 -5.24 50.12 -2.32
C TYR A 647 -4.14 51.14 -2.63
N THR A 648 -4.43 52.09 -3.51
CA THR A 648 -3.51 53.17 -3.88
C THR A 648 -3.93 54.47 -3.19
N ILE A 649 -2.97 55.16 -2.56
CA ILE A 649 -3.16 56.50 -1.97
C ILE A 649 -2.32 57.51 -2.75
N GLN A 650 -2.91 58.67 -3.05
CA GLN A 650 -2.21 59.75 -3.76
C GLN A 650 -1.36 60.59 -2.83
N HIS A 651 -0.08 60.76 -3.18
CA HIS A 651 0.81 61.68 -2.48
C HIS A 651 0.35 63.14 -2.61
N GLY A 652 0.44 63.91 -1.52
CA GLY A 652 0.03 65.31 -1.47
C GLY A 652 -1.48 65.55 -1.48
N GLY A 653 -2.29 64.50 -1.63
CA GLY A 653 -3.75 64.58 -1.58
C GLY A 653 -4.29 64.45 -0.16
N SER A 654 -5.31 65.23 0.19
CA SER A 654 -6.12 65.04 1.41
C SER A 654 -7.09 63.86 1.28
N GLN A 655 -6.84 62.93 0.36
CA GLN A 655 -7.78 61.89 -0.03
C GLN A 655 -7.97 60.88 1.10
N LYS A 656 -9.20 60.85 1.60
CA LYS A 656 -9.77 59.74 2.35
C LYS A 656 -10.21 58.68 1.34
N ILE A 657 -9.73 57.45 1.48
CA ILE A 657 -10.17 56.32 0.66
C ILE A 657 -11.29 55.58 1.40
N ASP A 658 -12.36 55.29 0.68
CA ASP A 658 -13.48 54.50 1.17
C ASP A 658 -13.31 53.08 0.64
N VAL A 659 -13.26 52.10 1.55
CA VAL A 659 -13.06 50.69 1.20
C VAL A 659 -14.12 49.84 1.88
N ASN A 660 -14.55 48.79 1.20
CA ASN A 660 -15.42 47.77 1.76
C ASN A 660 -14.59 46.49 1.96
N LEU A 661 -14.15 46.24 3.19
CA LEU A 661 -13.30 45.06 3.46
C LEU A 661 -14.09 43.74 3.39
N LEU A 662 -15.41 43.77 3.53
CA LEU A 662 -16.25 42.57 3.36
C LEU A 662 -16.27 42.05 1.92
N GLU A 663 -16.01 42.89 0.91
CA GLU A 663 -15.85 42.44 -0.48
C GLU A 663 -14.62 41.54 -0.68
N ASN A 664 -13.66 41.59 0.25
CA ASN A 664 -12.45 40.79 0.23
C ASN A 664 -12.49 39.62 1.23
N ALA A 665 -13.66 39.37 1.82
CA ALA A 665 -13.91 38.23 2.69
C ALA A 665 -15.05 37.36 2.15
N ASN A 666 -15.08 36.09 2.53
CA ASN A 666 -16.21 35.21 2.27
C ASN A 666 -16.45 34.29 3.45
N ASP A 667 -17.71 33.92 3.67
CA ASP A 667 -18.13 32.90 4.63
C ASP A 667 -18.81 31.73 3.89
N ASP A 668 -18.30 31.40 2.71
CA ASP A 668 -18.89 30.36 1.87
C ASP A 668 -18.50 28.95 2.34
N GLY A 669 -17.58 28.83 3.32
CA GLY A 669 -17.05 27.57 3.83
C GLY A 669 -18.11 26.66 4.44
N ASP A 670 -19.11 27.25 5.10
CA ASP A 670 -20.27 26.56 5.65
C ASP A 670 -21.24 26.04 4.57
N GLY A 671 -21.10 26.42 3.30
CA GLY A 671 -21.98 26.00 2.21
C GLY A 671 -23.26 26.83 2.09
N LEU A 672 -24.31 26.23 1.51
CA LEU A 672 -25.49 26.98 1.06
C LEU A 672 -26.48 27.26 2.20
N THR A 673 -26.52 28.51 2.68
CA THR A 673 -27.55 28.97 3.64
C THR A 673 -28.98 28.86 3.10
N SER A 674 -29.16 28.95 1.78
CA SER A 674 -30.47 28.74 1.12
C SER A 674 -31.03 27.32 1.28
N ALA A 675 -30.20 26.34 1.68
CA ALA A 675 -30.64 24.99 1.99
C ALA A 675 -31.23 24.87 3.41
N LEU A 676 -31.12 25.91 4.26
CA LEU A 676 -31.73 25.95 5.59
C LEU A 676 -33.24 26.16 5.48
N VAL A 677 -34.00 25.40 6.25
CA VAL A 677 -35.46 25.55 6.34
C VAL A 677 -35.85 26.67 7.31
N THR A 678 -35.12 26.81 8.42
CA THR A 678 -35.43 27.78 9.47
C THR A 678 -34.85 29.17 9.20
N LYS A 679 -33.71 29.27 8.50
CA LYS A 679 -32.99 30.52 8.22
C LYS A 679 -32.41 30.57 6.79
N PRO A 680 -33.24 30.48 5.73
CA PRO A 680 -32.76 30.43 4.34
C PRO A 680 -32.00 31.69 3.89
N ASN A 681 -32.19 32.83 4.57
CA ASN A 681 -31.53 34.10 4.28
C ASN A 681 -30.55 34.50 5.40
N LYS A 682 -29.94 33.52 6.08
CA LYS A 682 -28.90 33.77 7.09
C LYS A 682 -27.81 34.67 6.49
N SER A 683 -27.47 35.74 7.22
CA SER A 683 -26.36 36.64 6.83
C SER A 683 -25.06 35.85 6.79
N LYS A 684 -24.16 36.20 5.86
CA LYS A 684 -22.80 35.64 5.81
C LYS A 684 -21.91 36.18 6.93
N PHE A 685 -22.15 37.42 7.33
CA PHE A 685 -21.32 38.11 8.30
C PHE A 685 -22.14 38.60 9.48
N TYR A 686 -21.46 38.85 10.59
CA TYR A 686 -22.08 39.34 11.81
C TYR A 686 -22.88 40.63 11.58
N LEU A 687 -24.11 40.61 12.09
CA LEU A 687 -24.98 41.78 12.19
C LEU A 687 -25.19 42.11 13.68
N ASP A 688 -25.25 43.39 14.01
CA ASP A 688 -25.58 43.84 15.35
C ASP A 688 -27.05 43.60 15.72
N GLU A 689 -27.44 43.94 16.96
CA GLU A 689 -28.82 43.80 17.46
C GLU A 689 -29.86 44.60 16.63
N SER A 690 -29.40 45.61 15.88
CA SER A 690 -30.24 46.43 14.99
C SER A 690 -30.29 45.90 13.55
N GLY A 691 -29.64 44.75 13.28
CA GLY A 691 -29.55 44.15 11.95
C GLY A 691 -28.57 44.86 11.00
N GLN A 692 -27.66 45.67 11.52
CA GLN A 692 -26.65 46.39 10.73
C GLN A 692 -25.33 45.62 10.73
N ASP A 693 -24.61 45.60 9.60
CA ASP A 693 -23.31 44.93 9.57
C ASP A 693 -22.30 45.60 10.52
N LEU A 694 -21.59 44.75 11.26
CA LEU A 694 -20.57 45.14 12.24
C LEU A 694 -19.49 44.06 12.36
N ALA A 695 -19.09 43.49 11.22
CA ALA A 695 -18.31 42.26 11.18
C ALA A 695 -16.78 42.47 11.10
N ILE A 696 -16.28 43.68 10.86
CA ILE A 696 -14.84 43.90 10.61
C ILE A 696 -14.14 44.33 11.90
N ARG A 697 -13.06 43.66 12.30
CA ARG A 697 -12.14 44.16 13.35
C ARG A 697 -10.79 44.49 12.77
N ILE A 698 -10.32 45.70 13.02
CA ILE A 698 -8.96 46.11 12.70
C ILE A 698 -8.04 45.72 13.86
N THR A 699 -7.07 44.83 13.61
CA THR A 699 -6.23 44.23 14.65
C THR A 699 -4.94 45.01 14.88
N SER A 700 -4.45 45.73 13.86
CA SER A 700 -3.23 46.51 13.93
C SER A 700 -3.28 47.66 12.94
N VAL A 701 -3.06 48.90 13.39
CA VAL A 701 -2.94 50.10 12.55
C VAL A 701 -1.60 50.80 12.85
N PRO A 702 -0.76 51.10 11.85
CA PRO A 702 0.46 51.85 12.07
C PRO A 702 0.16 53.32 12.38
N ASP A 703 0.99 53.95 13.22
CA ASP A 703 0.78 55.32 13.70
C ASP A 703 0.45 56.36 12.61
N PRO A 704 1.07 56.33 11.41
CA PRO A 704 0.78 57.32 10.36
C PRO A 704 -0.58 57.17 9.67
N VAL A 705 -1.31 56.07 9.92
CA VAL A 705 -2.59 55.77 9.30
C VAL A 705 -3.73 56.03 10.30
N SER A 706 -4.82 56.63 9.81
CA SER A 706 -6.08 56.78 10.54
C SER A 706 -7.15 55.93 9.86
N VAL A 707 -7.85 55.10 10.62
CA VAL A 707 -8.95 54.25 10.15
C VAL A 707 -10.21 54.62 10.93
N THR A 708 -11.25 55.02 10.22
CA THR A 708 -12.60 55.26 10.75
C THR A 708 -13.61 54.47 9.93
N ALA A 709 -14.88 54.41 10.33
CA ALA A 709 -15.91 53.72 9.56
C ALA A 709 -17.26 54.41 9.73
N ASP A 710 -18.21 54.10 8.84
CA ASP A 710 -19.59 54.57 8.95
C ASP A 710 -20.23 54.14 10.28
N ARG A 711 -19.85 52.94 10.77
CA ARG A 711 -20.35 52.37 12.03
C ARG A 711 -19.23 51.74 12.84
N SER A 712 -19.39 51.78 14.15
CA SER A 712 -18.51 51.13 15.11
C SER A 712 -19.28 50.70 16.36
N GLY A 713 -18.90 49.59 16.96
CA GLY A 713 -19.52 49.05 18.16
C GLY A 713 -18.75 47.84 18.71
N PRO A 714 -19.27 47.16 19.74
CA PRO A 714 -18.64 45.97 20.28
C PRO A 714 -18.63 44.82 19.26
N CYS A 715 -17.52 44.08 19.21
CA CYS A 715 -17.44 42.82 18.45
C CYS A 715 -18.35 41.72 19.03
N PRO A 716 -18.64 40.64 18.29
CA PRO A 716 -19.46 39.55 18.80
C PRO A 716 -18.72 38.59 19.76
N GLY A 717 -19.48 37.70 20.39
CA GLY A 717 -18.96 36.56 21.15
C GLY A 717 -18.03 36.93 22.31
N ASP A 718 -16.94 36.18 22.45
CA ASP A 718 -15.92 36.39 23.49
C ASP A 718 -15.16 37.72 23.32
N ASP A 719 -15.19 38.29 22.12
CA ASP A 719 -14.48 39.50 21.74
C ASP A 719 -15.28 40.79 21.96
N LYS A 720 -16.40 40.73 22.69
CA LYS A 720 -17.28 41.90 23.01
C LYS A 720 -16.64 43.12 23.65
N LYS A 721 -15.40 43.00 24.16
CA LYS A 721 -14.62 44.12 24.69
C LYS A 721 -13.84 44.89 23.62
N LEU A 722 -13.77 44.35 22.41
CA LEU A 722 -13.06 44.92 21.27
C LEU A 722 -14.03 45.67 20.36
N THR A 723 -13.49 46.57 19.53
CA THR A 723 -14.28 47.37 18.60
C THR A 723 -14.32 46.71 17.23
N CYS A 724 -15.52 46.53 16.72
CA CYS A 724 -15.80 46.13 15.36
C CYS A 724 -16.40 47.30 14.58
N TYR A 725 -16.29 47.22 13.25
CA TYR A 725 -16.63 48.25 12.29
C TYR A 725 -17.54 47.67 11.21
N GLY A 726 -18.36 48.54 10.64
CA GLY A 726 -19.26 48.20 9.55
C GLY A 726 -19.50 49.39 8.62
N GLY A 727 -20.09 49.11 7.47
CA GLY A 727 -20.24 50.06 6.37
C GLY A 727 -18.90 50.31 5.67
N LYS A 728 -18.75 51.49 5.06
CA LYS A 728 -17.48 51.86 4.42
C LYS A 728 -16.44 52.14 5.49
N ILE A 729 -15.27 51.54 5.30
CA ILE A 729 -14.08 51.83 6.08
C ILE A 729 -13.34 52.98 5.40
N HIS A 730 -12.99 53.98 6.19
CA HIS A 730 -12.41 55.23 5.77
C HIS A 730 -10.96 55.31 6.22
N ILE A 731 -10.04 55.29 5.27
CA ILE A 731 -8.61 55.28 5.54
C ILE A 731 -8.00 56.59 5.07
N GLN A 732 -7.18 57.21 5.93
CA GLN A 732 -6.50 58.47 5.64
C GLN A 732 -5.10 58.48 6.27
N LEU A 733 -4.11 59.00 5.54
CA LEU A 733 -2.80 59.29 6.12
C LEU A 733 -2.89 60.52 7.01
N LYS A 734 -2.34 60.44 8.23
CA LYS A 734 -2.29 61.58 9.16
C LYS A 734 -1.40 62.71 8.62
N ASN A 735 -0.43 62.39 7.77
CA ASN A 735 0.41 63.34 7.05
C ASN A 735 0.27 63.11 5.54
N THR A 736 -0.31 64.07 4.82
CA THR A 736 -0.56 63.98 3.36
C THR A 736 0.71 64.14 2.52
N LEU A 737 1.83 64.57 3.11
CA LEU A 737 3.15 64.67 2.47
C LEU A 737 4.04 63.45 2.72
N ASP A 738 3.50 62.44 3.41
CA ASP A 738 4.21 61.19 3.66
C ASP A 738 4.36 60.40 2.34
N PRO A 739 5.58 60.03 1.92
CA PRO A 739 5.80 59.28 0.69
C PRO A 739 5.73 57.76 0.86
N PHE A 740 5.62 57.24 2.09
CA PHE A 740 5.74 55.80 2.34
C PHE A 740 4.43 55.04 2.11
N GLY A 741 4.57 53.76 1.77
CA GLY A 741 3.47 52.79 1.79
C GLY A 741 3.28 52.19 3.20
N TYR A 742 2.06 51.77 3.50
CA TYR A 742 1.68 51.29 4.84
C TYR A 742 0.94 49.96 4.79
N LYS A 743 1.03 49.18 5.86
CA LYS A 743 0.27 47.94 6.02
C LYS A 743 -0.47 47.96 7.35
N PHE A 744 -1.73 47.56 7.33
CA PHE A 744 -2.53 47.34 8.53
C PHE A 744 -3.28 46.03 8.40
N LYS A 745 -3.76 45.47 9.51
CA LYS A 745 -4.35 44.12 9.54
C LYS A 745 -5.80 44.13 10.00
N TYR A 746 -6.58 43.19 9.48
CA TYR A 746 -7.99 43.04 9.80
C TYR A 746 -8.41 41.56 9.88
N VAL A 747 -9.51 41.34 10.57
CA VAL A 747 -10.25 40.06 10.60
C VAL A 747 -11.74 40.35 10.39
N VAL A 748 -12.50 39.31 10.03
CA VAL A 748 -13.94 39.38 9.81
C VAL A 748 -14.63 38.32 10.67
N TYR A 749 -15.80 38.66 11.23
CA TYR A 749 -16.66 37.71 11.94
C TYR A 749 -17.81 37.24 11.06
N ASP A 750 -18.07 35.94 11.09
CA ASP A 750 -19.25 35.37 10.47
C ASP A 750 -20.52 35.64 11.31
N ALA A 751 -21.66 35.20 10.81
CA ALA A 751 -22.93 35.37 11.52
C ALA A 751 -23.04 34.57 12.84
N ASP A 752 -22.18 33.57 13.05
CA ASP A 752 -22.11 32.73 14.24
C ASP A 752 -20.99 33.15 15.20
N SER A 753 -20.40 34.33 14.97
CA SER A 753 -19.36 34.96 15.80
C SER A 753 -17.98 34.30 15.77
N LEU A 754 -17.69 33.38 14.84
CA LEU A 754 -16.30 32.94 14.62
C LEU A 754 -15.52 33.97 13.81
N VAL A 755 -14.23 34.04 14.11
CA VAL A 755 -13.29 35.01 13.54
C VAL A 755 -12.46 34.39 12.43
N SER A 756 -12.27 35.12 11.33
CA SER A 756 -11.44 34.71 10.20
C SER A 756 -9.96 34.60 10.55
N ASN A 757 -9.18 34.06 9.61
CA ASN A 757 -7.76 34.33 9.52
C ASN A 757 -7.48 35.85 9.47
N GLU A 758 -6.29 36.26 9.93
CA GLU A 758 -5.85 37.65 9.83
C GLU A 758 -5.37 37.96 8.40
N ALA A 759 -5.88 39.06 7.84
CA ALA A 759 -5.55 39.54 6.50
C ALA A 759 -4.92 40.94 6.54
N THR A 760 -4.15 41.26 5.51
CA THR A 760 -3.37 42.49 5.40
C THR A 760 -3.94 43.43 4.35
N VAL A 761 -4.17 44.68 4.73
CA VAL A 761 -4.40 45.78 3.80
C VAL A 761 -3.08 46.48 3.53
N THR A 762 -2.67 46.52 2.25
CA THR A 762 -1.49 47.25 1.79
C THR A 762 -1.91 48.56 1.12
N LEU A 763 -1.34 49.67 1.59
CA LEU A 763 -1.56 51.02 1.08
C LEU A 763 -0.32 51.43 0.28
N ASN A 764 -0.45 51.45 -1.05
CA ASN A 764 0.63 51.82 -1.97
C ASN A 764 0.56 53.32 -2.27
N ASN A 765 1.62 54.07 -1.97
CA ASN A 765 1.67 55.50 -2.16
C ASN A 765 2.20 55.86 -3.57
N THR A 766 1.56 56.77 -4.29
CA THR A 766 1.95 57.09 -5.68
C THR A 766 3.35 57.68 -5.83
N ASP A 767 3.85 58.37 -4.80
CA ASP A 767 5.24 58.91 -4.76
C ASP A 767 6.29 57.87 -4.35
N SER A 768 5.86 56.61 -4.18
CA SER A 768 6.72 55.42 -4.03
C SER A 768 6.60 54.44 -5.21
N SER A 769 5.92 54.83 -6.31
CA SER A 769 5.85 54.02 -7.53
C SER A 769 7.20 53.99 -8.28
N PRO A 770 7.45 53.00 -9.17
CA PRO A 770 8.71 52.88 -9.95
C PRO A 770 9.05 54.07 -10.86
N SER A 771 8.21 55.11 -10.88
CA SER A 771 8.33 56.32 -11.71
C SER A 771 8.41 57.62 -10.91
N SER A 772 8.58 57.55 -9.59
CA SER A 772 8.70 58.73 -8.70
C SER A 772 10.15 59.18 -8.50
N VAL A 773 10.36 60.46 -8.16
CA VAL A 773 11.68 61.12 -8.08
C VAL A 773 12.35 60.94 -6.70
N ARG A 774 11.71 60.22 -5.77
CA ARG A 774 12.10 60.11 -4.36
C ARG A 774 12.36 58.66 -3.93
N GLU A 775 13.21 57.94 -4.66
CA GLU A 775 13.86 56.76 -4.09
C GLU A 775 14.78 57.18 -2.93
N SER A 776 14.24 57.10 -1.71
CA SER A 776 15.00 57.15 -0.48
C SER A 776 15.85 55.88 -0.37
N GLY A 777 17.14 56.00 -0.63
CA GLY A 777 18.14 54.99 -0.32
C GLY A 777 18.19 54.70 1.19
N GLY A 778 17.48 53.66 1.60
CA GLY A 778 17.49 53.12 2.97
C GLY A 778 17.09 51.66 2.90
N GLY A 779 18.06 50.77 3.13
CA GLY A 779 17.96 49.35 2.81
C GLY A 779 16.78 48.63 3.45
N SER A 780 15.93 48.02 2.61
CA SER A 780 15.24 46.78 2.92
C SER A 780 15.36 45.83 1.73
N PHE A 781 15.89 44.64 2.01
CA PHE A 781 16.27 43.60 1.07
C PHE A 781 15.04 42.77 0.69
N GLU A 782 14.19 43.20 -0.25
CA GLU A 782 13.03 42.35 -0.63
C GLU A 782 12.75 42.19 -2.13
N TRP A 783 13.43 42.90 -3.02
CA TRP A 783 13.22 42.76 -4.47
C TRP A 783 14.32 41.95 -5.20
N PHE A 784 15.55 41.92 -4.68
CA PHE A 784 16.60 41.03 -5.19
C PHE A 784 16.50 39.58 -4.68
N SER A 785 15.61 39.29 -3.72
CA SER A 785 15.34 37.92 -3.28
C SER A 785 14.47 37.15 -4.29
N ILE A 786 13.61 37.82 -5.06
CA ILE A 786 12.74 37.14 -6.04
C ILE A 786 13.50 36.84 -7.35
N PHE A 787 14.32 37.77 -7.87
CA PHE A 787 15.24 37.46 -8.98
C PHE A 787 16.46 36.65 -8.55
N GLY A 788 16.84 36.71 -7.27
CA GLY A 788 17.81 35.81 -6.65
C GLY A 788 17.28 34.38 -6.49
N LEU A 789 15.99 34.17 -6.24
CA LEU A 789 15.41 32.82 -6.19
C LEU A 789 15.22 32.19 -7.59
N PHE A 790 14.86 32.97 -8.62
CA PHE A 790 14.85 32.46 -10.00
C PHE A 790 16.28 32.31 -10.58
N GLY A 791 17.21 33.17 -10.18
CA GLY A 791 18.64 33.04 -10.50
C GLY A 791 19.36 31.89 -9.78
N LEU A 792 18.94 31.54 -8.56
CA LEU A 792 19.45 30.37 -7.82
C LEU A 792 18.78 29.06 -8.25
N LEU A 793 17.56 29.08 -8.78
CA LEU A 793 17.01 27.94 -9.52
C LEU A 793 17.75 27.74 -10.87
N GLY A 794 18.08 28.81 -11.59
CA GLY A 794 18.85 28.74 -12.84
C GLY A 794 20.35 28.39 -12.67
N LEU A 795 21.01 28.82 -11.58
CA LEU A 795 22.42 28.52 -11.32
C LEU A 795 22.64 27.20 -10.56
N ARG A 796 21.66 26.70 -9.81
CA ARG A 796 21.72 25.34 -9.23
C ARG A 796 21.50 24.25 -10.30
N LEU A 797 20.77 24.58 -11.38
CA LEU A 797 20.65 23.75 -12.59
C LEU A 797 21.90 23.80 -13.50
N ARG A 798 22.81 24.76 -13.33
CA ARG A 798 24.06 24.87 -14.12
C ARG A 798 25.33 24.43 -13.39
N LYS A 799 25.34 24.38 -12.05
CA LYS A 799 26.50 23.92 -11.25
C LYS A 799 26.51 22.41 -10.93
N GLN A 800 25.50 21.65 -11.33
CA GLN A 800 25.51 20.18 -11.32
C GLN A 800 26.02 19.56 -12.64
N LYS A 801 26.60 20.37 -13.54
CA LYS A 801 27.26 19.91 -14.77
C LYS A 801 28.79 20.03 -14.79
N MET A 802 29.41 20.40 -13.66
CA MET A 802 30.86 20.29 -13.45
C MET A 802 31.10 19.94 -11.98
N GLY A 803 31.19 18.64 -11.71
CA GLY A 803 31.44 18.03 -10.41
C GLY A 803 31.40 16.53 -10.55
#